data_AF-B1ZBI6-F1
#
_entry.id   AF-B1ZBI6-F1
#
_cell.length_a   1.000
_cell.length_b   1.000
_cell.length_c   1.000
_cell.angle_alpha   90.00
_cell.angle_beta   90.00
_cell.angle_gamma   90.00
#
_symmetry.space_group_name_H-M   'P 1'
#
loop_
_entity.id
_entity.type
_entity.pdbx_description
1 polymer ?
#
loop_
_entity_poly.entity_id
_entity_poly.type
_entity_poly.pdbx_seq_one_letter_code
_entity_poly.pdbx_strand_id
1 'polypeptide(L)'
;MPSLRETMSRPEERVLRQLAQAVLFEGLAEPEPAAGARRLAWRLGPHRFRAAGTLGPFGRPRLDPGSIERADGEGWVPADLASLVDALPAAAEARARLRTELEQTVALCRWNAENLPPPARRALSFAALDAALWEGHPYHPSFKARTGFTLEDHRRYGPEAAAPFRLEWLAVRRDAIALALPGAEAEFWRAELGAEGEVLARRLAAAGHSLDTHALLPVHPWQMRRLEGAALRPWLAEGRAVALGIAGPRYVASQSLRTLHNLDDPSAASVKLPLAVVSTSSLRILDPHFVLTGPALSDWLAGLVAGDVLLRGRVTVLREYAAALADRDGPLAGHLAAIWRESPRLVPGEAALPFNALCVHEADGRPFVAPWLDRYGRDAWLDRLVEVAVMPVWHLLAAHGVALEAHGQNTILVHRDGWPERVILRDFHESAEYAPDFVTSPERVPDFGAIDPAHAGPADDRFHAMRSAATLAELVTDSLFVFNLSDITGLLALDHGLDEAAFWRRLGQRLRRHAATHGLEARFARLAVEAPRLRVEALLSRKLGLGAAQGSLLAANALFPSPHASSGACMIEIDGRTIPADAMEAAIRRVADAAALRGGSGERVAARFRDTAESLAFILAARRNGASLLPIHPALPDEGARRLAARAGCHRLFLDDLAGETLAGAAPPVPGEGELLQMSSGTTGEPKCIARPWSAVEREIESYVSAFTEPDGMTPVIACPITHSYGLICGLFVGLRRGRVPVIVDTTNPKYLLRRLREIERPVLYTAPAMLHTLARLLPEGETLHAAMVSGTLLPAPWFAAIRGRVTHLFQQYGCSEAGCIAINPDLRRADAIGRPLPHHRVRAGTGAAAPAEIVVEGEGGAIRTADLGYLEPDGMLVFVARKDDTINVSGLNVYPGEVEDVVMALPGVTDAVAFARPDPFAGERVTLLFSAETPVPPRTLQDWCRRWLAGHQVPVEAVQVGAIPREANGKISRRAVAAQYRAGSLEAVA
;
A
#
# COMPACT_ATOMS: atom_id res chain seq x y z
N MET A 1 -7.89 -19.13 9.88
CA MET A 1 -8.08 -17.98 10.80
C MET A 1 -8.43 -18.51 12.19
N PRO A 2 -8.39 -17.71 13.27
CA PRO A 2 -8.84 -18.16 14.59
C PRO A 2 -10.33 -18.52 14.55
N SER A 3 -10.66 -19.73 14.97
CA SER A 3 -12.03 -20.23 15.00
C SER A 3 -12.34 -20.85 16.35
N LEU A 4 -13.53 -20.57 16.89
CA LEU A 4 -14.02 -21.22 18.10
C LEU A 4 -14.08 -22.74 17.92
N ARG A 5 -14.56 -23.18 16.74
CA ARG A 5 -14.68 -24.61 16.41
C ARG A 5 -13.33 -25.31 16.36
N GLU A 6 -12.31 -24.71 15.75
CA GLU A 6 -10.95 -25.27 15.74
C GLU A 6 -10.38 -25.32 17.16
N THR A 7 -10.56 -24.25 17.94
CA THR A 7 -10.07 -24.16 19.33
C THR A 7 -10.67 -25.25 20.22
N MET A 8 -11.92 -25.62 19.97
CA MET A 8 -12.59 -26.68 20.73
C MET A 8 -12.24 -28.09 20.24
N SER A 9 -12.30 -28.33 18.93
CA SER A 9 -12.24 -29.68 18.36
C SER A 9 -10.83 -30.17 18.04
N ARG A 10 -9.92 -29.26 17.66
CA ARG A 10 -8.56 -29.57 17.18
C ARG A 10 -7.53 -28.53 17.66
N PRO A 11 -7.42 -28.28 18.99
CA PRO A 11 -6.52 -27.26 19.52
C PRO A 11 -5.05 -27.49 19.16
N GLU A 12 -4.61 -28.75 19.10
CA GLU A 12 -3.23 -29.12 18.77
C GLU A 12 -2.86 -28.76 17.33
N GLU A 13 -3.75 -29.04 16.38
CA GLU A 13 -3.59 -28.68 14.96
C GLU A 13 -3.48 -27.15 14.79
N ARG A 14 -4.29 -26.40 15.54
CA ARG A 14 -4.26 -24.93 15.56
C ARG A 14 -2.92 -24.40 16.10
N VAL A 15 -2.46 -24.93 17.23
CA VAL A 15 -1.19 -24.51 17.86
C VAL A 15 -0.02 -24.83 16.94
N LEU A 16 0.00 -26.01 16.32
CA LEU A 16 1.01 -26.40 15.32
C LEU A 16 1.01 -25.44 14.13
N ARG A 17 -0.18 -25.09 13.64
CA ARG A 17 -0.36 -24.16 12.52
C ARG A 17 0.16 -22.76 12.85
N GLN A 18 -0.17 -22.23 14.03
CA GLN A 18 0.35 -20.92 14.47
C GLN A 18 1.87 -20.94 14.66
N LEU A 19 2.42 -22.03 15.20
CA LEU A 19 3.87 -22.18 15.35
C LEU A 19 4.59 -22.17 13.99
N ALA A 20 4.11 -22.96 13.03
CA ALA A 20 4.67 -23.00 11.67
C ALA A 20 4.57 -21.64 10.96
N GLN A 21 3.43 -20.94 11.10
CA GLN A 21 3.26 -19.59 10.55
C GLN A 21 4.24 -18.58 11.17
N ALA A 22 4.46 -18.63 12.49
CA ALA A 22 5.40 -17.75 13.18
C ALA A 22 6.86 -18.05 12.78
N VAL A 23 7.23 -19.33 12.67
CA VAL A 23 8.55 -19.77 12.17
C VAL A 23 8.83 -19.21 10.77
N LEU A 24 7.86 -19.33 9.86
CA LEU A 24 7.98 -18.85 8.49
C LEU A 24 8.02 -17.32 8.44
N PHE A 25 7.16 -16.63 9.20
CA PHE A 25 7.07 -15.18 9.19
C PHE A 25 8.35 -14.52 9.74
N GLU A 26 8.91 -15.08 10.82
CA GLU A 26 10.12 -14.54 11.45
C GLU A 26 11.42 -14.98 10.76
N GLY A 27 11.33 -15.73 9.65
CA GLY A 27 12.49 -16.15 8.88
C GLY A 27 13.39 -17.16 9.60
N LEU A 28 12.81 -17.95 10.52
CA LEU A 28 13.54 -18.99 11.25
C LEU A 28 13.78 -20.25 10.41
N ALA A 29 13.10 -20.36 9.26
CA ALA A 29 13.22 -21.47 8.33
C ALA A 29 13.70 -20.99 6.95
N GLU A 30 14.42 -21.87 6.25
CA GLU A 30 14.86 -21.62 4.88
C GLU A 30 13.76 -22.06 3.91
N PRO A 31 13.34 -21.22 2.95
CA PRO A 31 12.31 -21.59 1.98
C PRO A 31 12.82 -22.66 1.01
N GLU A 32 11.96 -23.62 0.66
CA GLU A 32 12.23 -24.63 -0.38
C GLU A 32 11.27 -24.48 -1.57
N PRO A 33 11.70 -24.86 -2.80
CA PRO A 33 10.81 -24.95 -3.94
C PRO A 33 9.68 -25.96 -3.67
N ALA A 34 8.44 -25.53 -3.88
CA ALA A 34 7.26 -26.39 -3.73
C ALA A 34 6.55 -26.58 -5.08
N ALA A 35 6.11 -27.81 -5.35
CA ALA A 35 5.27 -28.09 -6.51
C ALA A 35 3.82 -27.64 -6.22
N GLY A 36 3.36 -26.62 -6.95
CA GLY A 36 1.97 -26.12 -6.90
C GLY A 36 1.83 -24.71 -6.29
N ALA A 37 0.95 -23.90 -6.88
CA ALA A 37 0.81 -22.46 -6.57
C ALA A 37 0.34 -22.13 -5.13
N ARG A 38 -0.22 -23.10 -4.40
CA ARG A 38 -0.72 -22.95 -3.01
C ARG A 38 0.04 -23.80 -2.00
N ARG A 39 1.30 -24.14 -2.28
CA ARG A 39 2.12 -24.96 -1.38
C ARG A 39 3.35 -24.18 -0.94
N LEU A 40 3.58 -24.15 0.37
CA LEU A 40 4.78 -23.59 0.98
C LEU A 40 5.62 -24.75 1.48
N ALA A 41 6.89 -24.79 1.12
CA ALA A 41 7.86 -25.76 1.63
C ALA A 41 9.02 -25.02 2.28
N TRP A 42 9.56 -25.59 3.36
CA TRP A 42 10.64 -24.97 4.12
C TRP A 42 11.48 -26.01 4.85
N ARG A 43 12.69 -25.59 5.24
CA ARG A 43 13.68 -26.39 5.95
C ARG A 43 14.05 -25.76 7.27
N LEU A 44 14.12 -26.59 8.31
CA LEU A 44 14.60 -26.26 9.65
C LEU A 44 15.74 -27.23 10.00
N GLY A 45 16.98 -26.78 9.82
CA GLY A 45 18.15 -27.64 9.94
C GLY A 45 18.06 -28.84 8.98
N PRO A 46 18.16 -30.09 9.45
CA PRO A 46 18.04 -31.27 8.60
C PRO A 46 16.58 -31.64 8.27
N HIS A 47 15.59 -31.01 8.91
CA HIS A 47 14.18 -31.37 8.78
C HIS A 47 13.50 -30.54 7.70
N ARG A 48 12.72 -31.21 6.84
CA ARG A 48 11.95 -30.58 5.77
C ARG A 48 10.46 -30.65 6.09
N PHE A 49 9.77 -29.55 5.83
CA PHE A 49 8.34 -29.40 6.07
C PHE A 49 7.65 -28.80 4.86
N ARG A 50 6.35 -29.07 4.70
CA ARG A 50 5.51 -28.40 3.72
C ARG A 50 4.08 -28.26 4.24
N ALA A 51 3.36 -27.30 3.69
CA ALA A 51 1.94 -27.10 3.97
C ALA A 51 1.22 -26.45 2.79
N ALA A 52 -0.09 -26.66 2.71
CA ALA A 52 -0.94 -25.87 1.84
C ALA A 52 -1.16 -24.48 2.46
N GLY A 53 -1.13 -23.43 1.66
CA GLY A 53 -1.28 -22.06 2.16
C GLY A 53 -0.84 -20.98 1.18
N THR A 54 -0.96 -19.74 1.62
CA THR A 54 -0.57 -18.55 0.86
C THR A 54 0.15 -17.54 1.75
N LEU A 55 0.79 -16.54 1.14
CA LEU A 55 1.27 -15.35 1.84
C LEU A 55 0.19 -14.27 1.79
N GLY A 56 -0.16 -13.73 2.95
CA GLY A 56 -1.04 -12.58 3.10
C GLY A 56 -0.29 -11.26 3.13
N PRO A 57 -0.98 -10.15 3.48
CA PRO A 57 -0.37 -8.85 3.69
C PRO A 57 0.83 -8.92 4.64
N PHE A 58 1.80 -8.03 4.39
CA PHE A 58 3.09 -7.98 5.09
C PHE A 58 3.98 -9.23 4.94
N GLY A 59 3.59 -10.18 4.08
CA GLY A 59 4.28 -11.46 3.94
C GLY A 59 3.89 -12.48 5.01
N ARG A 60 2.79 -12.26 5.74
CA ARG A 60 2.32 -13.18 6.78
C ARG A 60 1.83 -14.51 6.17
N PRO A 61 2.42 -15.66 6.55
CA PRO A 61 1.96 -16.96 6.08
C PRO A 61 0.57 -17.29 6.62
N ARG A 62 -0.28 -17.85 5.76
CA ARG A 62 -1.60 -18.38 6.09
C ARG A 62 -1.68 -19.81 5.62
N LEU A 63 -1.51 -20.73 6.56
CA LEU A 63 -1.50 -22.16 6.28
C LEU A 63 -2.92 -22.72 6.42
N ASP A 64 -3.25 -23.71 5.60
CA ASP A 64 -4.53 -24.40 5.66
C ASP A 64 -4.55 -25.38 6.84
N PRO A 65 -5.68 -25.53 7.57
CA PRO A 65 -5.82 -26.49 8.65
C PRO A 65 -5.46 -27.92 8.22
N GLY A 66 -4.70 -28.62 9.06
CA GLY A 66 -4.37 -30.03 8.88
C GLY A 66 -3.39 -30.33 7.75
N SER A 67 -2.81 -29.30 7.12
CA SER A 67 -2.01 -29.45 5.91
C SER A 67 -0.50 -29.59 6.15
N ILE A 68 -0.03 -29.49 7.39
CA ILE A 68 1.41 -29.47 7.70
C ILE A 68 1.95 -30.89 7.71
N GLU A 69 2.93 -31.14 6.85
CA GLU A 69 3.60 -32.42 6.67
C GLU A 69 5.11 -32.24 6.91
N ARG A 70 5.77 -33.28 7.44
CA ARG A 70 7.23 -33.40 7.49
C ARG A 70 7.71 -34.47 6.53
N ALA A 71 8.94 -34.32 6.02
CA ALA A 71 9.58 -35.37 5.23
C ALA A 71 9.90 -36.58 6.11
N ASP A 72 9.73 -37.77 5.52
CA ASP A 72 10.07 -39.07 6.12
C ASP A 72 10.59 -40.00 5.01
N GLY A 73 11.92 -40.14 4.92
CA GLY A 73 12.57 -40.75 3.76
C GLY A 73 12.28 -39.98 2.47
N GLU A 74 11.75 -40.65 1.45
CA GLU A 74 11.27 -40.02 0.21
C GLU A 74 9.79 -39.55 0.30
N GLY A 75 9.10 -39.89 1.38
CA GLY A 75 7.68 -39.60 1.60
C GLY A 75 7.42 -38.36 2.45
N TRP A 76 6.13 -38.08 2.65
CA TRP A 76 5.64 -37.02 3.51
C TRP A 76 4.60 -37.59 4.47
N VAL A 77 4.71 -37.24 5.75
CA VAL A 77 3.80 -37.67 6.80
C VAL A 77 3.28 -36.44 7.56
N PRO A 78 2.08 -36.49 8.17
CA PRO A 78 1.59 -35.41 9.01
C PRO A 78 2.62 -35.00 10.07
N ALA A 79 2.85 -33.70 10.24
CA ALA A 79 3.71 -33.19 11.29
C ALA A 79 2.96 -33.11 12.62
N ASP A 80 3.70 -33.17 13.72
CA ASP A 80 3.20 -32.95 15.08
C ASP A 80 3.95 -31.79 15.75
N LEU A 81 3.46 -31.34 16.91
CA LEU A 81 4.13 -30.27 17.67
C LEU A 81 5.56 -30.65 18.02
N ALA A 82 5.80 -31.92 18.33
CA ALA A 82 7.11 -32.38 18.77
C ALA A 82 8.17 -32.21 17.68
N SER A 83 7.91 -32.73 16.49
CA SER A 83 8.81 -32.67 15.35
C SER A 83 9.13 -31.23 14.93
N LEU A 84 8.15 -30.32 14.97
CA LEU A 84 8.41 -28.93 14.64
C LEU A 84 9.22 -28.20 15.72
N VAL A 85 8.91 -28.40 17.01
CA VAL A 85 9.63 -27.77 18.12
C VAL A 85 11.07 -28.26 18.20
N ASP A 86 11.31 -29.56 18.02
CA ASP A 86 12.65 -30.14 18.06
C ASP A 86 13.54 -29.63 16.93
N ALA A 87 12.95 -29.30 15.78
CA ALA A 87 13.65 -28.72 14.65
C ALA A 87 14.00 -27.22 14.81
N LEU A 88 13.48 -26.52 15.83
CA LEU A 88 13.72 -25.09 16.01
C LEU A 88 15.21 -24.79 16.31
N PRO A 89 15.75 -23.67 15.78
CA PRO A 89 17.15 -23.29 15.96
C PRO A 89 17.40 -22.66 17.34
N ALA A 90 17.06 -23.34 18.43
CA ALA A 90 17.17 -22.84 19.80
C ALA A 90 17.80 -23.87 20.76
N ALA A 91 18.27 -23.39 21.92
CA ALA A 91 18.81 -24.25 22.98
C ALA A 91 17.78 -25.29 23.44
N ALA A 92 18.24 -26.46 23.90
CA ALA A 92 17.37 -27.55 24.32
C ALA A 92 16.39 -27.13 25.44
N GLU A 93 16.86 -26.30 26.37
CA GLU A 93 16.05 -25.77 27.48
C GLU A 93 14.96 -24.81 26.96
N ALA A 94 15.27 -23.98 25.96
CA ALA A 94 14.30 -23.07 25.35
C ALA A 94 13.21 -23.85 24.59
N ARG A 95 13.60 -24.88 23.83
CA ARG A 95 12.66 -25.79 23.15
C ARG A 95 11.77 -26.54 24.14
N ALA A 96 12.34 -27.05 25.24
CA ALA A 96 11.59 -27.74 26.28
C ALA A 96 10.57 -26.82 26.99
N ARG A 97 10.97 -25.58 27.31
CA ARG A 97 10.05 -24.57 27.85
C ARG A 97 8.91 -24.28 26.87
N LEU A 98 9.24 -23.99 25.60
CA LEU A 98 8.23 -23.73 24.58
C LEU A 98 7.26 -24.91 24.42
N ARG A 99 7.78 -26.14 24.32
CA ARG A 99 6.97 -27.37 24.25
C ARG A 99 5.96 -27.45 25.39
N THR A 100 6.44 -27.28 26.63
CA THR A 100 5.59 -27.31 27.84
C THR A 100 4.46 -26.28 27.75
N GLU A 101 4.76 -25.07 27.30
CA GLU A 101 3.76 -24.02 27.15
C GLU A 101 2.74 -24.26 26.04
N LEU A 102 3.16 -24.88 24.92
CA LEU A 102 2.28 -25.26 23.83
C LEU A 102 1.34 -26.39 24.26
N GLU A 103 1.87 -27.40 24.95
CA GLU A 103 1.09 -28.51 25.51
C GLU A 103 0.07 -28.00 26.55
N GLN A 104 0.49 -27.07 27.42
CA GLN A 104 -0.40 -26.43 28.39
C GLN A 104 -1.48 -25.58 27.67
N THR A 105 -1.14 -24.85 26.60
CA THR A 105 -2.11 -24.13 25.76
C THR A 105 -3.17 -25.09 25.20
N VAL A 106 -2.76 -26.25 24.69
CA VAL A 106 -3.65 -27.31 24.19
C VAL A 106 -4.52 -27.86 25.32
N ALA A 107 -3.94 -28.16 26.48
CA ALA A 107 -4.65 -28.69 27.64
C ALA A 107 -5.76 -27.74 28.14
N LEU A 108 -5.47 -26.43 28.22
CA LEU A 108 -6.47 -25.45 28.63
C LEU A 108 -7.57 -25.25 27.58
N CYS A 109 -7.27 -25.40 26.28
CA CYS A 109 -8.30 -25.39 25.24
C CYS A 109 -9.20 -26.63 25.33
N ARG A 110 -8.63 -27.82 25.55
CA ARG A 110 -9.41 -29.07 25.77
C ARG A 110 -10.28 -28.95 27.01
N TRP A 111 -9.73 -28.46 28.11
CA TRP A 111 -10.48 -28.24 29.34
C TRP A 111 -11.69 -27.32 29.10
N ASN A 112 -11.53 -26.20 28.39
CA ASN A 112 -12.65 -25.32 28.05
C ASN A 112 -13.73 -26.07 27.24
N ALA A 113 -13.33 -26.81 26.22
CA ALA A 113 -14.25 -27.53 25.34
C ALA A 113 -15.04 -28.64 26.07
N GLU A 114 -14.42 -29.27 27.07
CA GLU A 114 -15.01 -30.36 27.85
C GLU A 114 -15.88 -29.87 29.02
N ASN A 115 -15.56 -28.71 29.60
CA ASN A 115 -16.15 -28.26 30.87
C ASN A 115 -17.07 -27.05 30.74
N LEU A 116 -17.02 -26.32 29.62
CA LEU A 116 -17.79 -25.09 29.42
C LEU A 116 -18.69 -25.19 28.18
N PRO A 117 -19.92 -24.63 28.24
CA PRO A 117 -20.75 -24.51 27.05
C PRO A 117 -20.14 -23.49 26.07
N PRO A 118 -20.22 -23.71 24.75
CA PRO A 118 -19.81 -22.71 23.77
C PRO A 118 -20.58 -21.39 23.96
N PRO A 119 -19.92 -20.23 24.06
CA PRO A 119 -20.59 -18.97 24.34
C PRO A 119 -21.38 -18.46 23.12
N ALA A 120 -22.58 -17.91 23.36
CA ALA A 120 -23.35 -17.18 22.35
C ALA A 120 -22.94 -15.69 22.34
N ARG A 121 -21.86 -15.36 21.63
CA ARG A 121 -21.09 -14.12 21.85
C ARG A 121 -21.74 -12.83 21.33
N ARG A 122 -22.47 -12.88 20.22
CA ARG A 122 -23.00 -11.67 19.53
C ARG A 122 -23.99 -10.84 20.37
N ALA A 123 -24.57 -11.42 21.42
CA ALA A 123 -25.54 -10.76 22.30
C ALA A 123 -24.97 -10.43 23.69
N LEU A 124 -23.69 -10.74 23.96
CA LEU A 124 -23.08 -10.49 25.26
C LEU A 124 -22.78 -8.99 25.47
N SER A 125 -22.82 -8.57 26.73
CA SER A 125 -22.28 -7.27 27.14
C SER A 125 -20.77 -7.23 26.93
N PHE A 126 -20.18 -6.03 26.89
CA PHE A 126 -18.73 -5.87 26.70
C PHE A 126 -17.90 -6.74 27.65
N ALA A 127 -18.15 -6.65 28.97
CA ALA A 127 -17.37 -7.39 29.97
C ALA A 127 -17.51 -8.92 29.82
N ALA A 128 -18.72 -9.40 29.54
CA ALA A 128 -18.97 -10.83 29.30
C ALA A 128 -18.34 -11.30 27.98
N LEU A 129 -18.36 -10.47 26.93
CA LEU A 129 -17.72 -10.76 25.65
C LEU A 129 -16.20 -10.78 25.79
N ASP A 130 -15.61 -9.85 26.54
CA ASP A 130 -14.17 -9.80 26.84
C ASP A 130 -13.71 -11.14 27.45
N ALA A 131 -14.49 -11.71 28.38
CA ALA A 131 -14.21 -13.02 28.98
C ALA A 131 -14.47 -14.22 28.04
N ALA A 132 -15.38 -14.08 27.07
CA ALA A 132 -15.86 -15.16 26.21
C ALA A 132 -15.04 -15.40 24.93
N LEU A 133 -13.97 -14.64 24.68
CA LEU A 133 -13.08 -14.81 23.52
C LEU A 133 -12.01 -15.88 23.79
N TRP A 134 -12.35 -17.14 23.55
CA TRP A 134 -11.51 -18.30 23.88
C TRP A 134 -10.30 -18.47 22.96
N GLU A 135 -10.30 -17.82 21.81
CA GLU A 135 -9.27 -17.97 20.79
C GLU A 135 -7.92 -17.40 21.25
N GLY A 136 -7.91 -16.36 22.08
CA GLY A 136 -6.68 -15.68 22.47
C GLY A 136 -5.95 -15.03 21.28
N HIS A 137 -4.62 -14.94 21.37
CA HIS A 137 -3.81 -14.25 20.36
C HIS A 137 -3.82 -14.98 18.99
N PRO A 138 -4.09 -14.29 17.87
CA PRO A 138 -4.18 -14.92 16.54
C PRO A 138 -2.84 -15.35 15.95
N TYR A 139 -1.75 -14.65 16.30
CA TYR A 139 -0.38 -14.99 15.90
C TYR A 139 0.37 -15.92 16.87
N HIS A 140 0.45 -15.59 18.15
CA HIS A 140 1.32 -16.28 19.11
C HIS A 140 0.90 -17.74 19.34
N PRO A 141 1.80 -18.74 19.23
CA PRO A 141 1.42 -20.16 19.31
C PRO A 141 1.08 -20.60 20.74
N SER A 142 1.77 -20.08 21.76
CA SER A 142 1.46 -20.38 23.17
C SER A 142 0.50 -19.35 23.81
N PHE A 143 -0.55 -18.98 23.08
CA PHE A 143 -1.49 -17.91 23.45
C PHE A 143 -2.24 -18.12 24.77
N LYS A 144 -2.24 -19.34 25.32
CA LYS A 144 -2.91 -19.71 26.56
C LYS A 144 -2.01 -20.52 27.49
N ALA A 145 -0.70 -20.31 27.45
CA ALA A 145 0.22 -21.11 28.28
C ALA A 145 -0.09 -21.01 29.78
N ARG A 146 -0.28 -19.80 30.31
CA ARG A 146 -0.58 -19.55 31.73
C ARG A 146 0.35 -20.34 32.68
N THR A 147 1.65 -20.36 32.39
CA THR A 147 2.65 -21.11 33.17
C THR A 147 2.60 -20.66 34.63
N GLY A 148 2.26 -21.60 35.52
CA GLY A 148 2.01 -21.37 36.94
C GLY A 148 0.58 -21.71 37.37
N PHE A 149 -0.39 -21.69 36.46
CA PHE A 149 -1.75 -22.14 36.75
C PHE A 149 -1.89 -23.66 36.65
N THR A 150 -2.58 -24.24 37.63
CA THR A 150 -3.19 -25.57 37.49
C THR A 150 -4.51 -25.49 36.72
N LEU A 151 -5.09 -26.63 36.34
CA LEU A 151 -6.46 -26.66 35.76
C LEU A 151 -7.51 -26.10 36.73
N GLU A 152 -7.32 -26.30 38.03
CA GLU A 152 -8.22 -25.75 39.06
C GLU A 152 -8.06 -24.23 39.18
N ASP A 153 -6.84 -23.70 39.07
CA ASP A 153 -6.64 -22.25 39.00
C ASP A 153 -7.26 -21.66 37.73
N HIS A 154 -7.13 -22.34 36.59
CA HIS A 154 -7.77 -21.94 35.34
C HIS A 154 -9.31 -21.92 35.48
N ARG A 155 -9.91 -22.90 36.16
CA ARG A 155 -11.34 -22.92 36.46
C ARG A 155 -11.77 -21.72 37.33
N ARG A 156 -10.93 -21.31 38.29
CA ARG A 156 -11.25 -20.25 39.25
C ARG A 156 -10.97 -18.83 38.76
N TYR A 157 -9.90 -18.66 37.99
CA TYR A 157 -9.36 -17.34 37.63
C TYR A 157 -9.17 -17.14 36.12
N GLY A 158 -9.37 -18.18 35.31
CA GLY A 158 -9.34 -18.06 33.85
C GLY A 158 -10.55 -17.28 33.33
N PRO A 159 -10.38 -16.33 32.38
CA PRO A 159 -11.47 -15.53 31.84
C PRO A 159 -12.60 -16.39 31.26
N GLU A 160 -12.27 -17.50 30.60
CA GLU A 160 -13.26 -18.31 29.88
C GLU A 160 -14.29 -18.96 30.81
N ALA A 161 -13.88 -19.32 32.03
CA ALA A 161 -14.79 -19.86 33.04
C ALA A 161 -15.71 -18.78 33.64
N ALA A 162 -15.32 -17.50 33.51
CA ALA A 162 -16.02 -16.34 34.06
C ALA A 162 -16.43 -16.52 35.54
N ALA A 163 -15.63 -17.27 36.31
CA ALA A 163 -15.93 -17.58 37.70
C ALA A 163 -15.72 -16.32 38.57
N PRO A 164 -16.73 -15.89 39.35
CA PRO A 164 -16.58 -14.72 40.20
C PRO A 164 -15.70 -15.01 41.41
N PHE A 165 -14.82 -14.07 41.76
CA PHE A 165 -14.02 -14.11 42.99
C PHE A 165 -13.87 -12.72 43.60
N ARG A 166 -13.49 -12.66 44.88
CA ARG A 166 -13.21 -11.40 45.59
C ARG A 166 -11.71 -11.25 45.81
N LEU A 167 -11.26 -10.02 46.03
CA LEU A 167 -9.84 -9.70 46.24
C LEU A 167 -9.43 -9.92 47.69
N GLU A 168 -8.15 -10.25 47.87
CA GLU A 168 -7.50 -10.24 49.17
C GLU A 168 -6.86 -8.88 49.42
N TRP A 169 -6.81 -8.45 50.68
CA TRP A 169 -6.32 -7.12 51.03
C TRP A 169 -5.14 -7.17 51.97
N LEU A 170 -4.14 -6.35 51.67
CA LEU A 170 -3.04 -6.00 52.57
C LEU A 170 -3.21 -4.55 53.03
N ALA A 171 -2.75 -4.27 54.24
CA ALA A 171 -2.36 -2.93 54.64
C ALA A 171 -0.83 -2.88 54.68
N VAL A 172 -0.22 -1.99 53.90
CA VAL A 172 1.23 -1.85 53.76
C VAL A 172 1.68 -0.56 54.44
N ARG A 173 2.77 -0.61 55.20
CA ARG A 173 3.30 0.54 55.93
C ARG A 173 3.65 1.68 54.98
N ARG A 174 3.36 2.92 55.37
CA ARG A 174 3.44 4.13 54.53
C ARG A 174 4.81 4.39 53.91
N ASP A 175 5.90 3.96 54.55
CA ASP A 175 7.27 4.08 54.03
C ASP A 175 7.60 3.05 52.94
N ALA A 176 6.74 2.05 52.75
CA ALA A 176 6.95 0.93 51.84
C ALA A 176 5.96 0.88 50.67
N ILE A 177 5.07 1.86 50.57
CA ILE A 177 4.05 1.97 49.53
C ILE A 177 3.92 3.42 49.03
N ALA A 178 3.86 3.57 47.72
CA ALA A 178 3.57 4.83 47.06
C ALA A 178 2.19 4.76 46.41
N LEU A 179 1.43 5.85 46.51
CA LEU A 179 0.10 5.99 45.94
C LEU A 179 0.08 7.19 44.98
N ALA A 180 -0.55 7.00 43.82
CA ALA A 180 -0.90 8.08 42.90
C ALA A 180 -2.43 8.09 42.79
N LEU A 181 -3.09 9.03 43.47
CA LEU A 181 -4.54 9.10 43.61
C LEU A 181 -5.09 10.41 43.02
N PRO A 182 -6.34 10.42 42.50
CA PRO A 182 -6.95 11.61 41.90
C PRO A 182 -7.36 12.68 42.94
N GLY A 183 -7.24 12.39 44.23
CA GLY A 183 -7.69 13.24 45.33
C GLY A 183 -7.30 12.68 46.69
N ALA A 184 -8.02 13.08 47.74
CA ALA A 184 -7.74 12.61 49.09
C ALA A 184 -7.98 11.09 49.24
N GLU A 185 -7.07 10.39 49.92
CA GLU A 185 -7.10 8.93 50.02
C GLU A 185 -8.39 8.40 50.68
N ALA A 186 -8.90 9.07 51.71
CA ALA A 186 -10.14 8.67 52.37
C ALA A 186 -11.36 8.77 51.43
N GLU A 187 -11.37 9.74 50.53
CA GLU A 187 -12.45 9.90 49.53
C GLU A 187 -12.35 8.83 48.46
N PHE A 188 -11.13 8.53 48.01
CA PHE A 188 -10.85 7.45 47.07
C PHE A 188 -11.36 6.10 47.61
N TRP A 189 -10.96 5.70 48.82
CA TRP A 189 -11.41 4.42 49.38
C TRP A 189 -12.91 4.38 49.66
N ARG A 190 -13.53 5.52 50.01
CA ARG A 190 -14.99 5.59 50.15
C ARG A 190 -15.69 5.35 48.81
N ALA A 191 -15.14 5.87 47.71
CA ALA A 191 -15.68 5.66 46.37
C ALA A 191 -15.48 4.22 45.88
N GLU A 192 -14.29 3.65 46.06
CA GLU A 192 -13.96 2.30 45.56
C GLU A 192 -14.54 1.16 46.40
N LEU A 193 -14.66 1.33 47.73
CA LEU A 193 -15.01 0.24 48.65
C LEU A 193 -16.31 0.47 49.42
N GLY A 194 -16.80 1.72 49.52
CA GLY A 194 -17.96 2.05 50.33
C GLY A 194 -17.84 1.49 51.75
N ALA A 195 -18.86 0.74 52.19
CA ALA A 195 -18.91 0.13 53.52
C ALA A 195 -17.81 -0.93 53.78
N GLU A 196 -17.27 -1.57 52.73
CA GLU A 196 -16.19 -2.55 52.89
C GLU A 196 -14.88 -1.89 53.33
N GLY A 197 -14.68 -0.60 53.04
CA GLY A 197 -13.54 0.17 53.53
C GLY A 197 -13.52 0.26 55.06
N GLU A 198 -14.68 0.41 55.71
CA GLU A 198 -14.80 0.42 57.16
C GLU A 198 -14.54 -0.96 57.79
N VAL A 199 -14.88 -2.04 57.07
CA VAL A 199 -14.56 -3.41 57.49
C VAL A 199 -13.04 -3.60 57.50
N LEU A 200 -12.35 -3.20 56.44
CA LEU A 200 -10.89 -3.27 56.35
C LEU A 200 -10.21 -2.41 57.42
N ALA A 201 -10.69 -1.18 57.65
CA ALA A 201 -10.18 -0.31 58.70
C ALA A 201 -10.35 -0.92 60.11
N ARG A 202 -11.49 -1.56 60.40
CA ARG A 202 -11.70 -2.28 61.67
C ARG A 202 -10.77 -3.48 61.83
N ARG A 203 -10.55 -4.26 60.76
CA ARG A 203 -9.59 -5.38 60.78
C ARG A 203 -8.17 -4.89 61.03
N LEU A 204 -7.79 -3.77 60.42
CA LEU A 204 -6.48 -3.14 60.64
C LEU A 204 -6.32 -2.63 62.08
N ALA A 205 -7.36 -1.98 62.62
CA ALA A 205 -7.38 -1.52 64.02
C ALA A 205 -7.28 -2.69 65.00
N ALA A 206 -7.97 -3.80 64.74
CA ALA A 206 -7.86 -5.01 65.54
C ALA A 206 -6.44 -5.64 65.51
N ALA A 207 -5.69 -5.40 64.45
CA ALA A 207 -4.28 -5.77 64.34
C ALA A 207 -3.31 -4.75 64.97
N GLY A 208 -3.82 -3.67 65.60
CA GLY A 208 -3.00 -2.66 66.28
C GLY A 208 -2.47 -1.53 65.38
N HIS A 209 -3.03 -1.36 64.18
CA HIS A 209 -2.58 -0.37 63.19
C HIS A 209 -3.73 0.54 62.72
N SER A 210 -3.41 1.61 61.99
CA SER A 210 -4.40 2.54 61.44
C SER A 210 -4.08 2.92 59.99
N LEU A 211 -5.07 3.53 59.31
CA LEU A 211 -4.88 4.07 57.96
C LEU A 211 -3.90 5.26 57.92
N ASP A 212 -3.52 5.84 59.06
CA ASP A 212 -2.47 6.87 59.10
C ASP A 212 -1.08 6.26 58.95
N THR A 213 -0.90 5.02 59.42
CA THR A 213 0.39 4.32 59.43
C THR A 213 0.56 3.35 58.26
N HIS A 214 -0.56 2.89 57.69
CA HIS A 214 -0.60 1.93 56.59
C HIS A 214 -1.59 2.36 55.51
N ALA A 215 -1.30 2.01 54.26
CA ALA A 215 -2.22 2.16 53.13
C ALA A 215 -2.78 0.81 52.69
N LEU A 216 -4.00 0.80 52.18
CA LEU A 216 -4.64 -0.40 51.66
C LEU A 216 -4.10 -0.77 50.27
N LEU A 217 -3.93 -2.06 50.01
CA LEU A 217 -3.51 -2.60 48.72
C LEU A 217 -4.29 -3.88 48.41
N PRO A 218 -5.08 -3.91 47.32
CA PRO A 218 -5.71 -5.15 46.86
C PRO A 218 -4.67 -6.08 46.21
N VAL A 219 -4.85 -7.39 46.40
CA VAL A 219 -4.00 -8.43 45.85
C VAL A 219 -4.89 -9.53 45.26
N HIS A 220 -4.51 -10.02 44.08
CA HIS A 220 -5.22 -11.14 43.46
C HIS A 220 -5.06 -12.41 44.35
N PRO A 221 -6.13 -13.18 44.64
CA PRO A 221 -6.03 -14.31 45.58
C PRO A 221 -4.98 -15.36 45.20
N TRP A 222 -4.82 -15.65 43.91
CA TRP A 222 -3.73 -16.52 43.44
C TRP A 222 -2.34 -15.93 43.74
N GLN A 223 -2.17 -14.62 43.55
CA GLN A 223 -0.91 -13.92 43.81
C GLN A 223 -0.61 -13.90 45.32
N MET A 224 -1.64 -13.70 46.16
CA MET A 224 -1.51 -13.74 47.61
C MET A 224 -0.96 -15.10 48.06
N ARG A 225 -1.61 -16.21 47.69
CA ARG A 225 -1.14 -17.57 48.03
C ARG A 225 0.29 -17.85 47.61
N ARG A 226 0.72 -17.29 46.47
CA ARG A 226 2.09 -17.42 45.98
C ARG A 226 3.09 -16.63 46.84
N LEU A 227 2.70 -15.46 47.32
CA LEU A 227 3.57 -14.54 48.07
C LEU A 227 3.61 -14.84 49.57
N GLU A 228 2.52 -15.35 50.15
CA GLU A 228 2.36 -15.68 51.58
C GLU A 228 3.49 -16.56 52.15
N GLY A 229 4.20 -17.30 51.29
CA GLY A 229 5.42 -18.03 51.62
C GLY A 229 6.63 -17.12 51.90
N ALA A 230 7.78 -17.41 51.28
CA ALA A 230 9.07 -16.81 51.66
C ALA A 230 9.16 -15.28 51.43
N ALA A 231 8.40 -14.71 50.50
CA ALA A 231 8.57 -13.32 50.08
C ALA A 231 7.79 -12.33 50.97
N LEU A 232 6.55 -12.65 51.35
CA LEU A 232 5.70 -11.77 52.18
C LEU A 232 5.87 -12.03 53.69
N ARG A 233 6.30 -13.22 54.08
CA ARG A 233 6.46 -13.60 55.49
C ARG A 233 7.34 -12.65 56.32
N PRO A 234 8.49 -12.14 55.83
CA PRO A 234 9.27 -11.14 56.57
C PRO A 234 8.47 -9.85 56.83
N TRP A 235 7.73 -9.38 55.82
CA TRP A 235 6.93 -8.16 55.93
C TRP A 235 5.79 -8.30 56.94
N LEU A 236 5.15 -9.48 57.01
CA LEU A 236 4.12 -9.77 58.00
C LEU A 236 4.70 -9.86 59.41
N ALA A 237 5.87 -10.49 59.57
CA ALA A 237 6.53 -10.65 60.87
C ALA A 237 7.00 -9.31 61.46
N GLU A 238 7.43 -8.38 60.61
CA GLU A 238 7.92 -7.05 60.99
C GLU A 238 6.81 -5.98 61.10
N GLY A 239 5.55 -6.34 60.82
CA GLY A 239 4.45 -5.39 60.74
C GLY A 239 4.60 -4.35 59.62
N ARG A 240 5.40 -4.67 58.59
CA ARG A 240 5.54 -3.85 57.37
C ARG A 240 4.35 -4.07 56.43
N ALA A 241 3.70 -5.22 56.52
CA ALA A 241 2.38 -5.49 55.95
C ALA A 241 1.48 -6.21 56.96
N VAL A 242 0.17 -6.04 56.81
CA VAL A 242 -0.87 -6.71 57.61
C VAL A 242 -1.88 -7.33 56.65
N ALA A 243 -2.12 -8.64 56.78
CA ALA A 243 -3.15 -9.33 56.00
C ALA A 243 -4.55 -9.02 56.57
N LEU A 244 -5.41 -8.42 55.74
CA LEU A 244 -6.79 -8.04 56.10
C LEU A 244 -7.83 -9.02 55.56
N GLY A 245 -7.41 -10.01 54.76
CA GLY A 245 -8.26 -11.05 54.18
C GLY A 245 -9.14 -10.56 53.04
N ILE A 246 -10.14 -11.37 52.69
CA ILE A 246 -11.04 -11.12 51.56
C ILE A 246 -12.07 -10.03 51.90
N ALA A 247 -12.27 -9.08 50.98
CA ALA A 247 -13.26 -8.00 51.09
C ALA A 247 -13.59 -7.39 49.71
N GLY A 248 -14.65 -6.58 49.64
CA GLY A 248 -15.03 -5.86 48.43
C GLY A 248 -15.95 -6.63 47.47
N PRO A 249 -16.18 -6.09 46.26
CA PRO A 249 -17.09 -6.66 45.27
C PRO A 249 -16.52 -7.93 44.64
N ARG A 250 -17.38 -8.66 43.94
CA ARG A 250 -16.98 -9.79 43.09
C ARG A 250 -16.44 -9.26 41.77
N TYR A 251 -15.39 -9.91 41.28
CA TYR A 251 -14.73 -9.62 40.02
C TYR A 251 -14.73 -10.84 39.11
N VAL A 252 -14.64 -10.57 37.81
CA VAL A 252 -14.32 -11.57 36.78
C VAL A 252 -13.08 -11.13 36.00
N ALA A 253 -12.23 -12.09 35.62
CA ALA A 253 -11.02 -11.81 34.87
C ALA A 253 -11.34 -11.47 33.41
N SER A 254 -10.65 -10.46 32.87
CA SER A 254 -10.65 -10.16 31.44
C SER A 254 -9.66 -11.06 30.67
N GLN A 255 -9.56 -10.86 29.36
CA GLN A 255 -8.56 -11.55 28.52
C GLN A 255 -7.11 -11.42 29.03
N SER A 256 -6.78 -10.34 29.76
CA SER A 256 -5.44 -10.15 30.29
C SER A 256 -5.12 -11.02 31.52
N LEU A 257 -6.11 -11.77 32.04
CA LEU A 257 -6.14 -12.50 33.32
C LEU A 257 -6.13 -11.59 34.56
N ARG A 258 -5.42 -10.48 34.47
CA ARG A 258 -5.01 -9.67 35.60
C ARG A 258 -5.77 -8.34 35.73
N THR A 259 -6.49 -7.97 34.68
CA THR A 259 -7.47 -6.87 34.70
C THR A 259 -8.82 -7.47 35.05
N LEU A 260 -9.45 -6.93 36.07
CA LEU A 260 -10.60 -7.51 36.72
C LEU A 260 -11.79 -6.57 36.58
N HIS A 261 -12.86 -7.05 35.95
CA HIS A 261 -14.11 -6.30 35.79
C HIS A 261 -14.98 -6.49 37.03
N ASN A 262 -15.49 -5.40 37.59
CA ASN A 262 -16.42 -5.47 38.72
C ASN A 262 -17.75 -6.08 38.25
N LEU A 263 -18.11 -7.22 38.82
CA LEU A 263 -19.33 -7.95 38.48
C LEU A 263 -20.56 -7.38 39.19
N ASP A 264 -20.37 -6.82 40.39
CA ASP A 264 -21.46 -6.30 41.21
C ASP A 264 -21.93 -4.92 40.72
N ASP A 265 -21.01 -4.13 40.16
CA ASP A 265 -21.30 -2.85 39.48
C ASP A 265 -20.45 -2.72 38.20
N PRO A 266 -21.03 -2.97 37.01
CA PRO A 266 -20.33 -2.83 35.73
C PRO A 266 -19.87 -1.40 35.38
N SER A 267 -20.38 -0.38 36.09
CA SER A 267 -19.96 1.02 35.90
C SER A 267 -18.75 1.40 36.76
N ALA A 268 -18.47 0.63 37.81
CA ALA A 268 -17.32 0.81 38.67
C ALA A 268 -16.00 0.51 37.93
N ALA A 269 -14.90 1.01 38.46
CA ALA A 269 -13.59 0.83 37.85
C ALA A 269 -13.16 -0.63 37.78
N SER A 270 -12.45 -0.96 36.71
CA SER A 270 -11.69 -2.21 36.63
C SER A 270 -10.38 -2.07 37.41
N VAL A 271 -9.90 -3.17 37.98
CA VAL A 271 -8.65 -3.21 38.75
C VAL A 271 -7.65 -4.11 38.05
N LYS A 272 -6.46 -3.60 37.73
CA LYS A 272 -5.33 -4.37 37.18
C LYS A 272 -4.35 -4.69 38.31
N LEU A 273 -4.08 -5.98 38.51
CA LEU A 273 -3.23 -6.48 39.60
C LEU A 273 -2.05 -7.28 39.06
N PRO A 274 -0.94 -7.41 39.80
CA PRO A 274 0.09 -8.37 39.49
C PRO A 274 -0.42 -9.81 39.58
N LEU A 275 -0.01 -10.62 38.62
CA LEU A 275 -0.23 -12.06 38.60
C LEU A 275 1.03 -12.73 38.04
N ALA A 276 1.83 -13.38 38.88
CA ALA A 276 3.12 -13.96 38.49
C ALA A 276 2.97 -15.29 37.69
N VAL A 277 2.19 -15.22 36.63
CA VAL A 277 1.91 -16.26 35.64
C VAL A 277 2.52 -15.81 34.31
N VAL A 278 3.15 -16.73 33.58
CA VAL A 278 3.61 -16.44 32.21
C VAL A 278 2.47 -16.74 31.25
N SER A 279 1.96 -15.72 30.57
CA SER A 279 0.97 -15.87 29.52
C SER A 279 1.52 -15.30 28.22
N THR A 280 1.27 -15.97 27.09
CA THR A 280 1.96 -15.79 25.80
C THR A 280 3.49 -15.86 25.97
N SER A 281 4.14 -14.72 26.20
CA SER A 281 5.60 -14.62 26.43
C SER A 281 5.99 -13.67 27.54
N SER A 282 5.03 -13.13 28.29
CA SER A 282 5.32 -12.14 29.33
C SER A 282 4.83 -12.62 30.68
N LEU A 283 5.67 -12.41 31.70
CA LEU A 283 5.29 -12.54 33.09
C LEU A 283 4.30 -11.43 33.44
N ARG A 284 3.14 -11.78 33.98
CA ARG A 284 2.02 -10.85 34.19
C ARG A 284 2.13 -10.03 35.50
N ILE A 285 3.35 -9.63 35.87
CA ILE A 285 3.63 -8.64 36.93
C ILE A 285 3.51 -7.21 36.41
N LEU A 286 3.27 -6.24 37.30
CA LEU A 286 3.24 -4.82 36.89
C LEU A 286 4.64 -4.24 37.08
N ASP A 287 5.28 -3.78 36.01
CA ASP A 287 6.62 -3.23 36.12
C ASP A 287 6.61 -1.97 37.03
N PRO A 288 7.41 -1.95 38.12
CA PRO A 288 7.45 -0.86 39.10
C PRO A 288 7.58 0.53 38.49
N HIS A 289 8.35 0.66 37.42
CA HIS A 289 8.68 1.95 36.83
C HIS A 289 7.52 2.56 36.05
N PHE A 290 6.48 1.79 35.74
CA PHE A 290 5.32 2.22 34.96
C PHE A 290 4.05 2.40 35.80
N VAL A 291 3.98 1.78 36.99
CA VAL A 291 2.76 1.78 37.80
C VAL A 291 2.33 3.19 38.19
N LEU A 292 3.27 4.00 38.71
CA LEU A 292 2.95 5.33 39.24
C LEU A 292 2.89 6.42 38.16
N THR A 293 3.48 6.18 36.98
CA THR A 293 3.39 7.11 35.83
C THR A 293 2.05 6.97 35.09
N GLY A 294 1.38 5.82 35.18
CA GLY A 294 0.11 5.51 34.51
C GLY A 294 -0.99 6.57 34.66
N PRO A 295 -1.31 7.05 35.88
CA PRO A 295 -2.30 8.12 36.07
C PRO A 295 -1.96 9.39 35.30
N ALA A 296 -0.76 9.94 35.48
CA ALA A 296 -0.33 11.16 34.80
C ALA A 296 -0.29 10.99 33.26
N LEU A 297 0.18 9.84 32.78
CA LEU A 297 0.20 9.49 31.36
C LEU A 297 -1.22 9.47 30.78
N SER A 298 -2.14 8.77 31.42
CA SER A 298 -3.51 8.61 30.92
C SER A 298 -4.32 9.91 30.98
N ASP A 299 -4.07 10.78 31.97
CA ASP A 299 -4.65 12.12 32.03
C ASP A 299 -4.12 13.02 30.90
N TRP A 300 -2.82 12.96 30.61
CA TRP A 300 -2.23 13.67 29.47
C TRP A 300 -2.82 13.22 28.14
N LEU A 301 -2.94 11.91 27.91
CA LEU A 301 -3.58 11.34 26.71
C LEU A 301 -5.05 11.78 26.57
N ALA A 302 -5.81 11.77 27.67
CA ALA A 302 -7.19 12.23 27.67
C ALA A 302 -7.29 13.73 27.33
N GLY A 303 -6.36 14.55 27.84
CA GLY A 303 -6.23 15.96 27.51
C GLY A 303 -5.93 16.21 26.04
N LEU A 304 -5.02 15.44 25.43
CA LEU A 304 -4.73 15.50 24.00
C LEU A 304 -5.96 15.19 23.15
N VAL A 305 -6.65 14.07 23.45
CA VAL A 305 -7.86 13.66 22.73
C VAL A 305 -8.99 14.69 22.88
N ALA A 306 -9.16 15.27 24.07
CA ALA A 306 -10.16 16.31 24.29
C ALA A 306 -9.81 17.63 23.57
N GLY A 307 -8.53 17.94 23.43
CA GLY A 307 -8.02 19.16 22.79
C GLY A 307 -8.12 19.16 21.26
N ASP A 308 -8.15 17.99 20.63
CA ASP A 308 -8.09 17.83 19.17
C ASP A 308 -9.48 17.64 18.53
N VAL A 309 -9.79 18.42 17.48
CA VAL A 309 -11.10 18.40 16.81
C VAL A 309 -11.39 17.09 16.05
N LEU A 310 -10.36 16.40 15.56
CA LEU A 310 -10.52 15.13 14.83
C LEU A 310 -10.63 13.94 15.78
N LEU A 311 -10.15 14.07 17.02
CA LEU A 311 -10.20 13.01 18.03
C LEU A 311 -11.40 13.16 18.96
N ARG A 312 -11.80 14.39 19.29
CA ARG A 312 -12.90 14.67 20.22
C ARG A 312 -14.19 13.97 19.78
N GLY A 313 -14.74 13.13 20.65
CA GLY A 313 -15.96 12.36 20.40
C GLY A 313 -15.77 11.12 19.53
N ARG A 314 -14.60 10.94 18.87
CA ARG A 314 -14.25 9.74 18.09
C ARG A 314 -13.35 8.77 18.84
N VAL A 315 -12.55 9.28 19.77
CA VAL A 315 -11.68 8.49 20.65
C VAL A 315 -12.04 8.78 22.09
N THR A 316 -12.02 7.75 22.92
CA THR A 316 -12.12 7.86 24.39
C THR A 316 -10.94 7.14 25.01
N VAL A 317 -10.25 7.78 25.95
CA VAL A 317 -9.17 7.20 26.74
C VAL A 317 -9.81 6.68 28.03
N LEU A 318 -9.70 5.37 28.32
CA LEU A 318 -10.07 4.86 29.65
C LEU A 318 -8.92 5.11 30.61
N ARG A 319 -9.05 6.16 31.41
CA ARG A 319 -7.94 6.62 32.23
C ARG A 319 -7.61 5.60 33.31
N GLU A 320 -6.32 5.45 33.54
CA GLU A 320 -5.73 4.66 34.62
C GLU A 320 -5.54 5.58 35.82
N TYR A 321 -6.65 6.13 36.31
CA TYR A 321 -6.70 7.34 37.13
C TYR A 321 -6.12 7.20 38.54
N ALA A 322 -5.82 5.97 38.99
CA ALA A 322 -5.17 5.74 40.27
C ALA A 322 -4.23 4.54 40.22
N ALA A 323 -3.18 4.58 41.02
CA ALA A 323 -2.21 3.49 41.15
C ALA A 323 -1.63 3.39 42.57
N ALA A 324 -1.23 2.18 42.94
CA ALA A 324 -0.54 1.86 44.17
C ALA A 324 0.63 0.89 43.88
N LEU A 325 1.79 1.14 44.49
CA LEU A 325 2.99 0.32 44.32
C LEU A 325 3.68 0.12 45.66
N ALA A 326 3.84 -1.13 46.09
CA ALA A 326 4.66 -1.47 47.24
C ALA A 326 6.04 -1.97 46.82
N ASP A 327 7.05 -1.70 47.65
CA ASP A 327 8.42 -2.21 47.51
C ASP A 327 9.09 -1.91 46.16
N ARG A 328 8.99 -0.66 45.67
CA ARG A 328 9.46 -0.25 44.33
C ARG A 328 10.81 -0.86 43.92
N ASP A 329 11.81 -0.78 44.81
CA ASP A 329 13.20 -1.18 44.54
C ASP A 329 13.60 -2.50 45.24
N GLY A 330 12.64 -3.21 45.83
CA GLY A 330 12.88 -4.40 46.64
C GLY A 330 12.46 -5.72 45.98
N PRO A 331 12.53 -6.84 46.71
CA PRO A 331 12.21 -8.17 46.18
C PRO A 331 10.73 -8.37 45.82
N LEU A 332 9.82 -7.53 46.33
CA LEU A 332 8.39 -7.55 45.98
C LEU A 332 8.03 -6.56 44.87
N ALA A 333 9.03 -5.86 44.31
CA ALA A 333 8.88 -4.96 43.18
C ALA A 333 8.08 -5.62 42.05
N GLY A 334 6.96 -4.99 41.70
CA GLY A 334 6.05 -5.41 40.64
C GLY A 334 5.17 -6.62 40.96
N HIS A 335 5.36 -7.25 42.12
CA HIS A 335 4.51 -8.31 42.64
C HIS A 335 3.38 -7.80 43.54
N LEU A 336 3.52 -6.59 44.09
CA LEU A 336 2.53 -5.90 44.93
C LEU A 336 2.25 -4.50 44.39
N ALA A 337 1.21 -4.39 43.57
CA ALA A 337 0.77 -3.15 42.96
C ALA A 337 -0.71 -3.23 42.58
N ALA A 338 -1.33 -2.10 42.26
CA ALA A 338 -2.67 -2.04 41.70
C ALA A 338 -2.81 -0.80 40.82
N ILE A 339 -3.56 -0.93 39.72
CA ILE A 339 -3.97 0.19 38.88
C ILE A 339 -5.49 0.14 38.74
N TRP A 340 -6.15 1.27 38.97
CA TRP A 340 -7.59 1.42 38.75
C TRP A 340 -7.84 2.12 37.43
N ARG A 341 -8.77 1.58 36.65
CA ARG A 341 -9.11 2.10 35.33
C ARG A 341 -10.60 2.31 35.18
N GLU A 342 -10.97 3.44 34.61
CA GLU A 342 -12.35 3.75 34.25
C GLU A 342 -13.01 2.64 33.42
N SER A 343 -14.31 2.42 33.64
CA SER A 343 -15.11 1.52 32.82
C SER A 343 -15.71 2.23 31.59
N PRO A 344 -15.90 1.51 30.47
CA PRO A 344 -16.54 2.06 29.27
C PRO A 344 -17.91 2.67 29.57
N ARG A 345 -18.07 3.95 29.23
CA ARG A 345 -19.38 4.63 29.29
C ARG A 345 -20.04 4.59 27.91
N LEU A 346 -21.26 4.04 27.87
CA LEU A 346 -22.08 3.93 26.68
C LEU A 346 -23.34 4.78 26.85
N VAL A 347 -23.76 5.44 25.78
CA VAL A 347 -25.06 6.15 25.75
C VAL A 347 -26.16 5.23 25.20
N PRO A 348 -27.46 5.53 25.41
CA PRO A 348 -28.54 4.68 24.93
C PRO A 348 -28.41 4.33 23.44
N GLY A 349 -28.51 3.04 23.12
CA GLY A 349 -28.39 2.49 21.77
C GLY A 349 -26.95 2.16 21.33
N GLU A 350 -25.92 2.53 22.09
CA GLU A 350 -24.56 2.05 21.86
C GLU A 350 -24.36 0.65 22.46
N ALA A 351 -23.52 -0.15 21.81
CA ALA A 351 -22.92 -1.35 22.34
C ALA A 351 -21.41 -1.32 22.10
N ALA A 352 -20.65 -2.10 22.86
CA ALA A 352 -19.20 -2.15 22.77
C ALA A 352 -18.66 -3.57 22.74
N LEU A 353 -17.57 -3.78 22.02
CA LEU A 353 -16.87 -5.05 21.90
C LEU A 353 -15.35 -4.89 21.97
N PRO A 354 -14.62 -5.89 22.48
CA PRO A 354 -13.18 -6.00 22.27
C PRO A 354 -12.88 -6.13 20.78
N PHE A 355 -11.94 -5.35 20.26
CA PHE A 355 -11.68 -5.26 18.82
C PHE A 355 -11.24 -6.60 18.20
N ASN A 356 -10.61 -7.49 18.96
CA ASN A 356 -10.27 -8.84 18.51
C ASN A 356 -11.48 -9.76 18.27
N ALA A 357 -12.70 -9.40 18.70
CA ALA A 357 -13.91 -10.11 18.28
C ALA A 357 -14.19 -9.96 16.77
N LEU A 358 -13.59 -8.97 16.09
CA LEU A 358 -13.82 -8.73 14.66
C LEU A 358 -13.16 -9.77 13.74
N CYS A 359 -12.19 -10.53 14.24
CA CYS A 359 -11.42 -11.51 13.46
C CYS A 359 -11.66 -12.98 13.84
N VAL A 360 -12.78 -13.28 14.51
CA VAL A 360 -13.14 -14.66 14.91
C VAL A 360 -14.34 -15.21 14.14
N HIS A 361 -14.34 -16.53 13.95
CA HIS A 361 -15.52 -17.30 13.55
C HIS A 361 -16.33 -17.76 14.77
N GLU A 362 -17.64 -17.67 14.66
CA GLU A 362 -18.59 -18.20 15.66
C GLU A 362 -18.82 -19.71 15.50
N ALA A 363 -19.53 -20.30 16.46
CA ALA A 363 -19.90 -21.72 16.44
C ALA A 363 -20.73 -22.12 15.21
N ASP A 364 -21.44 -21.17 14.59
CA ASP A 364 -22.19 -21.37 13.33
C ASP A 364 -21.28 -21.41 12.08
N GLY A 365 -19.96 -21.24 12.25
CA GLY A 365 -18.99 -21.24 11.17
C GLY A 365 -18.93 -19.92 10.39
N ARG A 366 -19.74 -18.92 10.72
CA ARG A 366 -19.70 -17.59 10.10
C ARG A 366 -18.83 -16.64 10.91
N PRO A 367 -18.24 -15.60 10.28
CA PRO A 367 -17.62 -14.49 11.00
C PRO A 367 -18.51 -13.90 12.10
N PHE A 368 -17.92 -13.44 13.20
CA PHE A 368 -18.64 -12.70 14.24
C PHE A 368 -19.43 -11.52 13.65
N VAL A 369 -18.77 -10.79 12.74
CA VAL A 369 -19.30 -9.60 12.06
C VAL A 369 -20.28 -9.89 10.92
N ALA A 370 -20.51 -11.15 10.55
CA ALA A 370 -21.29 -11.50 9.36
C ALA A 370 -22.68 -10.83 9.30
N PRO A 371 -23.49 -10.77 10.38
CA PRO A 371 -24.79 -10.09 10.34
C PRO A 371 -24.70 -8.60 9.98
N TRP A 372 -23.59 -7.94 10.32
CA TRP A 372 -23.38 -6.53 10.03
C TRP A 372 -22.93 -6.32 8.59
N LEU A 373 -22.12 -7.23 8.06
CA LEU A 373 -21.71 -7.22 6.66
C LEU A 373 -22.92 -7.49 5.75
N ASP A 374 -23.80 -8.41 6.13
CA ASP A 374 -25.06 -8.68 5.41
C ASP A 374 -25.96 -7.43 5.37
N ARG A 375 -25.99 -6.65 6.47
CA ARG A 375 -26.83 -5.46 6.61
C ARG A 375 -26.29 -4.23 5.89
N TYR A 376 -25.00 -3.92 6.07
CA TYR A 376 -24.41 -2.65 5.61
C TYR A 376 -23.54 -2.78 4.36
N GLY A 377 -23.23 -4.01 3.94
CA GLY A 377 -22.25 -4.28 2.89
C GLY A 377 -20.82 -4.25 3.42
N ARG A 378 -20.00 -5.19 2.92
CA ARG A 378 -18.60 -5.38 3.33
C ARG A 378 -17.77 -4.11 3.23
N ASP A 379 -17.76 -3.47 2.06
CA ASP A 379 -16.86 -2.35 1.78
C ASP A 379 -17.25 -1.10 2.57
N ALA A 380 -18.54 -0.77 2.64
CA ALA A 380 -19.02 0.37 3.42
C ALA A 380 -18.74 0.21 4.93
N TRP A 381 -18.97 -0.98 5.47
CA TRP A 381 -18.68 -1.29 6.87
C TRP A 381 -17.17 -1.22 7.16
N LEU A 382 -16.34 -1.78 6.28
CA LEU A 382 -14.89 -1.78 6.44
C LEU A 382 -14.28 -0.37 6.29
N ASP A 383 -14.75 0.43 5.34
CA ASP A 383 -14.30 1.82 5.17
C ASP A 383 -14.66 2.68 6.39
N ARG A 384 -15.83 2.40 6.99
CA ARG A 384 -16.26 3.03 8.24
C ARG A 384 -15.40 2.56 9.43
N LEU A 385 -15.09 1.27 9.53
CA LEU A 385 -14.19 0.75 10.55
C LEU A 385 -12.82 1.44 10.47
N VAL A 386 -12.27 1.61 9.27
CA VAL A 386 -11.01 2.34 9.06
C VAL A 386 -11.13 3.80 9.52
N GLU A 387 -12.20 4.48 9.15
CA GLU A 387 -12.43 5.88 9.57
C GLU A 387 -12.48 6.04 11.09
N VAL A 388 -13.11 5.09 11.78
CA VAL A 388 -13.42 5.18 13.21
C VAL A 388 -12.29 4.65 14.08
N ALA A 389 -11.63 3.57 13.67
CA ALA A 389 -10.66 2.87 14.50
C ALA A 389 -9.21 3.06 14.06
N VAL A 390 -8.95 3.25 12.76
CA VAL A 390 -7.58 3.34 12.24
C VAL A 390 -7.13 4.79 12.15
N MET A 391 -7.93 5.66 11.51
CA MET A 391 -7.53 7.04 11.25
C MET A 391 -7.25 7.86 12.52
N PRO A 392 -8.03 7.75 13.62
CA PRO A 392 -7.75 8.53 14.83
C PRO A 392 -6.47 8.10 15.56
N VAL A 393 -6.20 6.78 15.62
CA VAL A 393 -4.94 6.26 16.18
C VAL A 393 -3.75 6.71 15.33
N TRP A 394 -3.88 6.66 14.00
CA TRP A 394 -2.87 7.20 13.09
C TRP A 394 -2.65 8.70 13.28
N HIS A 395 -3.73 9.46 13.55
CA HIS A 395 -3.64 10.89 13.77
C HIS A 395 -2.93 11.23 15.08
N LEU A 396 -3.13 10.45 16.16
CA LEU A 396 -2.33 10.59 17.39
C LEU A 396 -0.83 10.44 17.11
N LEU A 397 -0.44 9.45 16.31
CA LEU A 397 0.97 9.28 15.90
C LEU A 397 1.45 10.47 15.06
N ALA A 398 0.79 10.73 13.93
CA ALA A 398 1.28 11.66 12.93
C ALA A 398 1.18 13.12 13.38
N ALA A 399 0.12 13.51 14.09
CA ALA A 399 -0.12 14.89 14.51
C ALA A 399 0.39 15.19 15.92
N HIS A 400 0.30 14.24 16.86
CA HIS A 400 0.67 14.49 18.26
C HIS A 400 2.00 13.88 18.67
N GLY A 401 2.57 12.98 17.86
CA GLY A 401 3.83 12.30 18.19
C GLY A 401 3.68 11.33 19.36
N VAL A 402 2.51 10.70 19.45
CA VAL A 402 2.15 9.71 20.48
C VAL A 402 1.74 8.42 19.80
N ALA A 403 2.38 7.31 20.16
CA ALA A 403 1.98 5.98 19.75
C ALA A 403 1.28 5.25 20.89
N LEU A 404 0.26 4.48 20.51
CA LEU A 404 -0.48 3.61 21.41
C LEU A 404 -0.46 2.21 20.81
N GLU A 405 -0.31 1.19 21.66
CA GLU A 405 -0.40 -0.21 21.26
C GLU A 405 -1.87 -0.58 20.97
N ALA A 406 -2.35 -0.21 19.79
CA ALA A 406 -3.74 -0.36 19.36
C ALA A 406 -4.04 -1.77 18.80
N HIS A 407 -3.55 -2.81 19.48
CA HIS A 407 -3.88 -4.20 19.14
C HIS A 407 -5.31 -4.55 19.58
N GLY A 408 -5.79 -5.73 19.18
CA GLY A 408 -7.18 -6.14 19.36
C GLY A 408 -7.72 -6.14 20.80
N GLN A 409 -6.88 -6.32 21.83
CA GLN A 409 -7.32 -6.31 23.24
C GLN A 409 -7.35 -4.92 23.90
N ASN A 410 -6.56 -3.96 23.41
CA ASN A 410 -6.44 -2.60 23.96
C ASN A 410 -7.38 -1.62 23.26
N THR A 411 -7.98 -2.06 22.15
CA THR A 411 -9.00 -1.30 21.41
C THR A 411 -10.37 -1.89 21.72
N ILE A 412 -11.33 -1.03 22.04
CA ILE A 412 -12.73 -1.37 22.21
C ILE A 412 -13.50 -0.60 21.14
N LEU A 413 -14.25 -1.31 20.30
CA LEU A 413 -15.09 -0.70 19.29
C LEU A 413 -16.47 -0.41 19.89
N VAL A 414 -16.94 0.84 19.75
CA VAL A 414 -18.32 1.23 20.06
C VAL A 414 -19.11 1.30 18.75
N HIS A 415 -20.29 0.71 18.74
CA HIS A 415 -21.14 0.62 17.57
C HIS A 415 -22.63 0.77 17.91
N ARG A 416 -23.44 1.07 16.89
CA ARG A 416 -24.91 0.94 16.95
C ARG A 416 -25.35 -0.11 15.96
N ASP A 417 -25.94 -1.20 16.45
CA ASP A 417 -26.35 -2.35 15.63
C ASP A 417 -25.26 -2.82 14.64
N GLY A 418 -24.01 -2.86 15.09
CA GLY A 418 -22.86 -3.25 14.29
C GLY A 418 -22.20 -2.16 13.44
N TRP A 419 -22.79 -0.96 13.33
CA TRP A 419 -22.16 0.15 12.60
C TRP A 419 -21.11 0.87 13.48
N PRO A 420 -19.82 0.94 13.09
CA PRO A 420 -18.77 1.58 13.88
C PRO A 420 -19.03 3.09 14.12
N GLU A 421 -18.96 3.54 15.38
CA GLU A 421 -19.16 4.96 15.74
C GLU A 421 -17.90 5.64 16.28
N ARG A 422 -17.24 5.01 17.26
CA ARG A 422 -16.04 5.53 17.95
C ARG A 422 -15.21 4.39 18.53
N VAL A 423 -13.98 4.69 18.94
CA VAL A 423 -13.14 3.75 19.68
C VAL A 423 -12.86 4.21 21.08
N ILE A 424 -12.70 3.25 21.98
CA ILE A 424 -12.22 3.44 23.33
C ILE A 424 -10.88 2.70 23.44
N LEU A 425 -9.85 3.38 23.94
CA LEU A 425 -8.49 2.85 24.11
C LEU A 425 -8.18 2.63 25.59
N ARG A 426 -7.38 1.61 25.91
CA ARG A 426 -6.99 1.23 27.28
C ARG A 426 -5.56 0.65 27.36
N ASP A 427 -5.08 0.41 28.58
CA ASP A 427 -3.78 -0.23 28.88
C ASP A 427 -2.55 0.60 28.47
N PHE A 428 -2.43 1.84 28.99
CA PHE A 428 -1.42 2.81 28.57
C PHE A 428 -0.11 2.74 29.36
N HIS A 429 -0.15 2.51 30.68
CA HIS A 429 1.02 2.57 31.56
C HIS A 429 2.23 1.79 31.06
N GLU A 430 2.06 0.65 30.40
CA GLU A 430 3.18 -0.17 29.91
C GLU A 430 3.42 -0.07 28.39
N SER A 431 2.57 0.66 27.66
CA SER A 431 2.52 0.56 26.19
C SER A 431 2.44 1.89 25.44
N ALA A 432 2.08 2.99 26.09
CA ALA A 432 2.01 4.29 25.42
C ALA A 432 3.40 4.93 25.36
N GLU A 433 3.74 5.38 24.16
CA GLU A 433 5.05 5.92 23.81
C GLU A 433 4.92 7.31 23.20
N TYR A 434 5.97 8.12 23.33
CA TYR A 434 6.09 9.41 22.66
C TYR A 434 7.54 9.70 22.28
N ALA A 435 7.75 10.52 21.25
CA ALA A 435 9.09 10.95 20.86
C ALA A 435 9.30 12.43 21.24
N PRO A 436 10.24 12.77 22.15
CA PRO A 436 10.43 14.14 22.64
C PRO A 436 10.73 15.17 21.55
N ASP A 437 11.39 14.78 20.45
CA ASP A 437 11.72 15.64 19.30
C ASP A 437 10.59 15.71 18.24
N PHE A 438 9.46 15.07 18.51
CA PHE A 438 8.35 14.90 17.57
C PHE A 438 6.97 15.21 18.18
N VAL A 439 6.83 15.16 19.50
CA VAL A 439 5.63 15.61 20.21
C VAL A 439 5.38 17.09 19.92
N THR A 440 4.13 17.47 19.69
CA THR A 440 3.76 18.85 19.28
C THR A 440 3.68 19.85 20.43
N SER A 441 3.46 19.36 21.65
CA SER A 441 3.36 20.17 22.87
C SER A 441 4.25 19.57 23.97
N PRO A 442 5.59 19.63 23.82
CA PRO A 442 6.52 19.06 24.80
C PRO A 442 6.33 19.62 26.21
N GLU A 443 5.89 20.87 26.34
CA GLU A 443 5.60 21.53 27.61
C GLU A 443 4.40 20.93 28.37
N ARG A 444 3.56 20.14 27.68
CA ARG A 444 2.40 19.47 28.26
C ARG A 444 2.68 18.02 28.62
N VAL A 445 3.83 17.47 28.23
CA VAL A 445 4.24 16.13 28.61
C VAL A 445 4.47 16.12 30.13
N PRO A 446 3.90 15.16 30.87
CA PRO A 446 4.17 15.04 32.30
C PRO A 446 5.67 14.84 32.58
N ASP A 447 6.16 15.43 33.67
CA ASP A 447 7.51 15.16 34.16
C ASP A 447 7.56 13.77 34.80
N PHE A 448 7.70 12.74 33.96
CA PHE A 448 7.77 11.35 34.41
C PHE A 448 9.00 11.09 35.28
N GLY A 449 10.10 11.82 35.06
CA GLY A 449 11.32 11.71 35.88
C GLY A 449 11.12 12.19 37.33
N ALA A 450 10.22 13.15 37.55
CA ALA A 450 9.81 13.56 38.89
C ALA A 450 8.92 12.53 39.61
N ILE A 451 8.19 11.69 38.85
CA ILE A 451 7.34 10.62 39.41
C ILE A 451 8.17 9.37 39.69
N ASP A 452 8.97 8.94 38.70
CA ASP A 452 9.89 7.82 38.79
C ASP A 452 11.24 8.19 38.14
N PRO A 453 12.34 8.25 38.93
CA PRO A 453 13.65 8.64 38.43
C PRO A 453 14.18 7.76 37.28
N ALA A 454 13.66 6.56 37.05
CA ALA A 454 14.07 5.72 35.93
C ALA A 454 13.71 6.34 34.56
N HIS A 455 12.70 7.23 34.52
CA HIS A 455 12.31 7.98 33.33
C HIS A 455 13.14 9.26 33.13
N ALA A 456 14.06 9.59 34.05
CA ALA A 456 14.92 10.76 33.93
C ALA A 456 16.06 10.51 32.94
N GLY A 457 16.42 11.55 32.19
CA GLY A 457 17.52 11.49 31.22
C GLY A 457 17.06 11.43 29.76
N PRO A 458 17.98 11.20 28.82
CA PRO A 458 17.65 11.13 27.40
C PRO A 458 16.84 9.87 27.09
N ALA A 459 15.94 9.98 26.11
CA ALA A 459 15.20 8.84 25.58
C ALA A 459 16.13 7.72 25.11
N ASP A 460 15.84 6.48 25.50
CA ASP A 460 16.65 5.29 25.20
C ASP A 460 15.81 4.06 24.79
N ASP A 461 14.53 4.27 24.51
CA ASP A 461 13.52 3.27 24.12
C ASP A 461 13.18 2.23 25.20
N ARG A 462 13.58 2.42 26.47
CA ARG A 462 13.22 1.50 27.56
C ARG A 462 11.90 1.83 28.25
N PHE A 463 11.50 3.09 28.22
CA PHE A 463 10.34 3.62 28.94
C PHE A 463 9.37 4.33 27.98
N HIS A 464 8.59 5.31 28.42
CA HIS A 464 7.64 6.02 27.54
C HIS A 464 8.31 6.84 26.43
N ALA A 465 9.51 7.37 26.67
CA ALA A 465 10.18 8.28 25.75
C ALA A 465 11.05 7.51 24.73
N MET A 466 10.73 7.68 23.45
CA MET A 466 11.40 7.06 22.31
C MET A 466 12.45 7.99 21.70
N ARG A 467 13.53 7.40 21.18
CA ARG A 467 14.66 8.09 20.53
C ARG A 467 14.29 8.75 19.22
N SER A 468 13.25 8.28 18.53
CA SER A 468 12.87 8.81 17.22
C SER A 468 11.40 8.58 16.88
N ALA A 469 10.88 9.43 15.98
CA ALA A 469 9.55 9.27 15.37
C ALA A 469 9.41 7.97 14.56
N ALA A 470 10.50 7.44 14.00
CA ALA A 470 10.48 6.17 13.26
C ALA A 470 10.30 4.98 14.21
N THR A 471 11.03 4.94 15.33
CA THR A 471 10.83 3.93 16.38
C THR A 471 9.39 3.96 16.89
N LEU A 472 8.88 5.16 17.15
CA LEU A 472 7.50 5.37 17.60
C LEU A 472 6.45 4.81 16.61
N ALA A 473 6.73 4.92 15.31
CA ALA A 473 5.83 4.40 14.28
C ALA A 473 5.77 2.87 14.25
N GLU A 474 6.84 2.19 14.67
CA GLU A 474 6.94 0.71 14.69
C GLU A 474 5.85 0.11 15.57
N LEU A 475 5.63 0.66 16.77
CA LEU A 475 4.57 0.22 17.68
C LEU A 475 3.19 0.26 17.02
N VAL A 476 2.86 1.36 16.34
CA VAL A 476 1.56 1.51 15.67
C VAL A 476 1.47 0.57 14.47
N THR A 477 2.51 0.48 13.63
CA THR A 477 2.45 -0.40 12.47
C THR A 477 2.33 -1.86 12.85
N ASP A 478 3.03 -2.30 13.90
CA ASP A 478 2.98 -3.67 14.37
C ASP A 478 1.65 -4.00 15.02
N SER A 479 1.24 -3.21 16.01
CA SER A 479 0.05 -3.48 16.81
C SER A 479 -1.26 -3.23 16.03
N LEU A 480 -1.33 -2.19 15.20
CA LEU A 480 -2.56 -1.83 14.48
C LEU A 480 -2.68 -2.56 13.14
N PHE A 481 -1.60 -2.70 12.37
CA PHE A 481 -1.67 -3.27 11.03
C PHE A 481 -1.26 -4.73 10.97
N VAL A 482 -0.04 -5.06 11.41
CA VAL A 482 0.54 -6.39 11.20
C VAL A 482 -0.16 -7.44 12.07
N PHE A 483 -0.37 -7.18 13.35
CA PHE A 483 -0.93 -8.15 14.30
C PHE A 483 -2.40 -7.93 14.68
N ASN A 484 -3.10 -7.01 13.98
CA ASN A 484 -4.52 -6.75 14.22
C ASN A 484 -5.33 -6.66 12.91
N LEU A 485 -5.22 -5.54 12.17
CA LEU A 485 -6.06 -5.32 10.99
C LEU A 485 -5.83 -6.38 9.89
N SER A 486 -4.62 -6.95 9.77
CA SER A 486 -4.36 -8.03 8.80
C SER A 486 -5.06 -9.37 9.09
N ASP A 487 -5.44 -9.61 10.34
CA ASP A 487 -6.27 -10.77 10.69
C ASP A 487 -7.75 -10.52 10.34
N ILE A 488 -8.23 -9.28 10.53
CA ILE A 488 -9.58 -8.86 10.10
C ILE A 488 -9.70 -8.94 8.58
N THR A 489 -8.78 -8.31 7.83
CA THR A 489 -8.83 -8.34 6.37
C THR A 489 -8.67 -9.76 5.83
N GLY A 490 -7.87 -10.59 6.52
CA GLY A 490 -7.69 -11.97 6.12
C GLY A 490 -8.92 -12.83 6.29
N LEU A 491 -9.66 -12.63 7.37
CA LEU A 491 -10.96 -13.28 7.57
C LEU A 491 -11.95 -12.80 6.48
N LEU A 492 -12.01 -11.51 6.20
CA LEU A 492 -12.91 -10.97 5.15
C LEU A 492 -12.51 -11.43 3.75
N ALA A 493 -11.22 -11.66 3.48
CA ALA A 493 -10.74 -12.23 2.23
C ALA A 493 -11.23 -13.67 2.06
N LEU A 494 -11.16 -14.45 3.14
CA LEU A 494 -11.59 -15.85 3.15
C LEU A 494 -13.10 -16.00 2.98
N ASP A 495 -13.90 -15.28 3.76
CA ASP A 495 -15.35 -15.52 3.85
C ASP A 495 -16.19 -14.55 3.00
N HIS A 496 -15.62 -13.40 2.60
CA HIS A 496 -16.34 -12.34 1.92
C HIS A 496 -15.61 -11.79 0.68
N GLY A 497 -14.58 -12.48 0.17
CA GLY A 497 -13.92 -12.16 -1.10
C GLY A 497 -13.27 -10.77 -1.15
N LEU A 498 -12.75 -10.26 -0.04
CA LEU A 498 -11.99 -9.00 0.01
C LEU A 498 -10.66 -9.13 -0.77
N ASP A 499 -10.41 -8.22 -1.71
CA ASP A 499 -9.07 -8.03 -2.28
C ASP A 499 -8.21 -7.23 -1.29
N GLU A 500 -7.39 -7.96 -0.52
CA GLU A 500 -6.53 -7.36 0.48
C GLU A 500 -5.46 -6.45 -0.13
N ALA A 501 -4.87 -6.82 -1.27
CA ALA A 501 -3.83 -6.02 -1.89
C ALA A 501 -4.39 -4.66 -2.35
N ALA A 502 -5.63 -4.64 -2.86
CA ALA A 502 -6.33 -3.39 -3.15
C ALA A 502 -6.68 -2.61 -1.88
N PHE A 503 -7.17 -3.28 -0.83
CA PHE A 503 -7.51 -2.64 0.44
C PHE A 503 -6.30 -1.93 1.07
N TRP A 504 -5.16 -2.63 1.22
CA TRP A 504 -3.97 -2.08 1.86
C TRP A 504 -3.36 -0.91 1.08
N ARG A 505 -3.36 -0.98 -0.26
CA ARG A 505 -2.95 0.16 -1.11
C ARG A 505 -3.86 1.38 -0.93
N ARG A 506 -5.18 1.18 -0.90
CA ARG A 506 -6.14 2.28 -0.63
C ARG A 506 -5.95 2.86 0.77
N LEU A 507 -5.67 2.03 1.76
CA LEU A 507 -5.37 2.48 3.11
C LEU A 507 -4.10 3.34 3.12
N GLY A 508 -3.00 2.90 2.50
CA GLY A 508 -1.77 3.70 2.37
C GLY A 508 -2.01 5.06 1.70
N GLN A 509 -2.80 5.10 0.62
CA GLN A 509 -3.22 6.35 -0.02
C GLN A 509 -4.03 7.25 0.92
N ARG A 510 -4.93 6.67 1.72
CA ARG A 510 -5.72 7.40 2.73
C ARG A 510 -4.84 8.02 3.81
N LEU A 511 -3.79 7.32 4.26
CA LEU A 511 -2.82 7.85 5.22
C LEU A 511 -2.04 9.05 4.64
N ARG A 512 -1.57 8.94 3.39
CA ARG A 512 -0.92 10.07 2.67
C ARG A 512 -1.85 11.27 2.52
N ARG A 513 -3.10 11.01 2.08
CA ARG A 513 -4.11 12.06 1.92
C ARG A 513 -4.42 12.74 3.25
N HIS A 514 -4.49 11.97 4.33
CA HIS A 514 -4.68 12.52 5.68
C HIS A 514 -3.54 13.46 6.08
N ALA A 515 -2.29 13.08 5.78
CA ALA A 515 -1.15 13.97 6.00
C ALA A 515 -1.26 15.26 5.18
N ALA A 516 -1.55 15.16 3.89
CA ALA A 516 -1.71 16.33 3.02
C ALA A 516 -2.87 17.24 3.41
N THR A 517 -4.00 16.67 3.85
CA THR A 517 -5.19 17.44 4.23
C THR A 517 -4.96 18.27 5.50
N HIS A 518 -4.07 17.82 6.39
CA HIS A 518 -3.84 18.44 7.69
C HIS A 518 -2.46 19.08 7.83
N GLY A 519 -1.70 19.25 6.73
CA GLY A 519 -0.37 19.88 6.76
C GLY A 519 0.68 19.09 7.53
N LEU A 520 0.58 17.75 7.53
CA LEU A 520 1.46 16.85 8.30
C LEU A 520 2.52 16.16 7.43
N GLU A 521 2.75 16.58 6.19
CA GLU A 521 3.62 15.88 5.22
C GLU A 521 5.06 15.74 5.72
N ALA A 522 5.63 16.82 6.28
CA ALA A 522 6.98 16.78 6.85
C ALA A 522 7.06 15.84 8.07
N ARG A 523 5.99 15.78 8.87
CA ARG A 523 5.91 14.88 10.03
C ARG A 523 5.75 13.42 9.58
N PHE A 524 4.91 13.19 8.58
CA PHE A 524 4.67 11.89 7.97
C PHE A 524 5.95 11.30 7.37
N ALA A 525 6.77 12.11 6.69
CA ALA A 525 8.06 11.68 6.16
C ALA A 525 9.03 11.21 7.27
N ARG A 526 9.04 11.88 8.43
CA ARG A 526 9.89 11.49 9.58
C ARG A 526 9.49 10.17 10.23
N LEU A 527 8.26 9.69 10.02
CA LEU A 527 7.83 8.37 10.51
C LEU A 527 8.49 7.22 9.73
N ALA A 528 9.05 7.47 8.54
CA ALA A 528 9.67 6.46 7.67
C ALA A 528 8.77 5.27 7.29
N VAL A 529 7.45 5.41 7.43
CA VAL A 529 6.44 4.35 7.21
C VAL A 529 6.23 4.02 5.74
N GLU A 530 6.73 4.84 4.81
CA GLU A 530 6.69 4.60 3.37
C GLU A 530 7.83 3.72 2.87
N ALA A 531 8.73 3.30 3.77
CA ALA A 531 9.78 2.36 3.43
C ALA A 531 9.20 1.06 2.85
N PRO A 532 9.86 0.45 1.85
CA PRO A 532 9.35 -0.74 1.18
C PRO A 532 9.22 -1.97 2.09
N ARG A 533 9.91 -1.93 3.23
CA ARG A 533 9.82 -2.91 4.31
C ARG A 533 9.66 -2.17 5.62
N LEU A 534 8.81 -2.71 6.49
CA LEU A 534 8.60 -2.21 7.85
C LEU A 534 9.36 -3.08 8.84
N ARG A 535 9.87 -2.48 9.90
CA ARG A 535 10.41 -3.24 11.02
C ARG A 535 9.24 -3.81 11.82
N VAL A 536 9.29 -5.10 12.09
CA VAL A 536 8.26 -5.84 12.81
C VAL A 536 8.88 -6.68 13.90
N GLU A 537 8.25 -6.72 15.05
CA GLU A 537 8.70 -7.47 16.20
C GLU A 537 8.68 -9.00 15.98
N ALA A 538 9.77 -9.68 16.37
CA ALA A 538 9.93 -11.14 16.22
C ALA A 538 9.59 -11.86 17.54
N LEU A 539 8.29 -12.04 17.80
CA LEU A 539 7.77 -12.55 19.08
C LEU A 539 8.28 -13.95 19.43
N LEU A 540 8.29 -14.88 18.48
CA LEU A 540 8.76 -16.26 18.70
C LEU A 540 10.27 -16.29 18.91
N SER A 541 11.02 -15.49 18.15
CA SER A 541 12.48 -15.41 18.23
C SER A 541 12.94 -14.92 19.61
N ARG A 542 12.29 -13.88 20.13
CA ARG A 542 12.53 -13.41 21.51
C ARG A 542 12.20 -14.47 22.55
N LYS A 543 11.08 -15.18 22.38
CA LYS A 543 10.68 -16.27 23.26
C LYS A 543 11.70 -17.42 23.30
N LEU A 544 12.30 -17.72 22.15
CA LEU A 544 13.35 -18.74 22.03
C LEU A 544 14.70 -18.28 22.58
N GLY A 545 14.83 -17.02 23.00
CA GLY A 545 16.10 -16.45 23.48
C GLY A 545 17.14 -16.28 22.37
N LEU A 546 16.69 -16.14 21.13
CA LEU A 546 17.56 -15.84 19.99
C LEU A 546 18.06 -14.39 20.12
N GLY A 547 19.32 -14.11 19.75
CA GLY A 547 20.04 -12.89 20.14
C GLY A 547 19.34 -11.58 19.74
N ALA A 548 19.72 -10.46 20.37
CA ALA A 548 19.07 -9.15 20.17
C ALA A 548 18.99 -8.68 18.69
N ALA A 549 19.93 -9.09 17.84
CA ALA A 549 19.90 -8.83 16.39
C ALA A 549 18.75 -9.56 15.63
N GLN A 550 18.06 -10.50 16.29
CA GLN A 550 16.93 -11.28 15.77
C GLN A 550 15.61 -10.94 16.50
N GLY A 551 15.57 -9.89 17.33
CA GLY A 551 14.37 -9.44 18.06
C GLY A 551 13.34 -8.70 17.19
N SER A 552 13.72 -8.34 15.97
CA SER A 552 12.85 -7.70 14.98
C SER A 552 13.26 -8.15 13.57
N LEU A 553 12.32 -8.22 12.64
CA LEU A 553 12.52 -8.53 11.24
C LEU A 553 12.09 -7.35 10.33
N LEU A 554 12.43 -7.44 9.05
CA LEU A 554 11.90 -6.52 8.02
C LEU A 554 10.77 -7.21 7.26
N ALA A 555 9.52 -6.86 7.51
CA ALA A 555 8.36 -7.38 6.77
C ALA A 555 8.10 -6.56 5.49
N ALA A 556 7.47 -7.16 4.48
CA ALA A 556 7.07 -6.42 3.29
C ALA A 556 6.03 -5.34 3.66
N ASN A 557 6.10 -4.14 3.09
CA ASN A 557 5.12 -3.11 3.40
C ASN A 557 3.87 -3.25 2.51
N ALA A 558 2.73 -3.65 3.08
CA ALA A 558 1.48 -3.77 2.32
C ALA A 558 0.80 -2.41 2.04
N LEU A 559 1.05 -1.39 2.88
CA LEU A 559 0.50 -0.04 2.72
C LEU A 559 1.18 0.70 1.57
N PHE A 560 2.51 0.59 1.54
CA PHE A 560 3.38 1.21 0.56
C PHE A 560 4.26 0.13 -0.06
N PRO A 561 3.68 -0.77 -0.86
CA PRO A 561 4.47 -1.76 -1.55
C PRO A 561 5.50 -1.01 -2.38
N SER A 562 6.77 -1.42 -2.25
CA SER A 562 7.80 -0.96 -3.16
C SER A 562 7.27 -1.10 -4.59
N PRO A 563 7.64 -0.20 -5.52
CA PRO A 563 7.51 -0.47 -6.95
C PRO A 563 8.09 -1.85 -7.34
N HIS A 564 8.92 -2.45 -6.46
CA HIS A 564 9.48 -3.79 -6.55
C HIS A 564 8.94 -4.84 -5.54
N ALA A 565 8.03 -4.50 -4.61
CA ALA A 565 7.51 -5.41 -3.56
C ALA A 565 6.06 -5.82 -3.81
N SER A 566 5.48 -5.36 -4.92
CA SER A 566 4.34 -5.99 -5.57
C SER A 566 4.61 -6.15 -7.07
N SER A 567 5.76 -6.69 -7.44
CA SER A 567 5.92 -7.32 -8.75
C SER A 567 6.31 -8.79 -8.60
N GLY A 568 5.48 -9.52 -7.86
CA GLY A 568 5.11 -10.87 -8.29
C GLY A 568 4.22 -10.86 -9.55
N ALA A 569 4.38 -9.87 -10.44
CA ALA A 569 3.67 -9.73 -11.71
C ALA A 569 4.28 -8.61 -12.58
N CYS A 570 5.54 -8.72 -13.01
CA CYS A 570 5.84 -8.25 -14.37
C CYS A 570 5.40 -9.35 -15.33
N MET A 571 4.09 -9.57 -15.39
CA MET A 571 3.52 -10.43 -16.42
C MET A 571 3.37 -9.53 -17.63
N ILE A 572 4.14 -9.80 -18.67
CA ILE A 572 4.00 -9.11 -19.96
C ILE A 572 3.58 -10.17 -20.95
N GLU A 573 2.54 -9.86 -21.71
CA GLU A 573 2.14 -10.72 -22.80
C GLU A 573 2.67 -10.14 -24.11
N ILE A 574 3.28 -10.97 -24.94
CA ILE A 574 3.78 -10.59 -26.28
C ILE A 574 3.17 -11.55 -27.30
N ASP A 575 2.34 -11.05 -28.19
CA ASP A 575 1.66 -11.83 -29.25
C ASP A 575 0.95 -13.11 -28.73
N GLY A 576 0.33 -13.05 -27.56
CA GLY A 576 -0.35 -14.19 -26.92
C GLY A 576 0.58 -15.09 -26.09
N ARG A 577 1.89 -14.87 -26.09
CA ARG A 577 2.85 -15.53 -25.19
C ARG A 577 2.96 -14.74 -23.90
N THR A 578 2.50 -15.33 -22.81
CA THR A 578 2.73 -14.78 -21.46
C THR A 578 4.16 -15.03 -21.02
N ILE A 579 4.88 -13.97 -20.67
CA ILE A 579 6.19 -14.06 -20.03
C ILE A 579 5.98 -13.93 -18.52
N PRO A 580 6.31 -14.97 -17.73
CA PRO A 580 6.24 -14.93 -16.28
C PRO A 580 7.17 -13.85 -15.68
N ALA A 581 6.78 -13.32 -14.52
CA ALA A 581 7.50 -12.23 -13.86
C ALA A 581 8.93 -12.61 -13.44
N ASP A 582 9.12 -13.84 -12.97
CA ASP A 582 10.41 -14.41 -12.62
C ASP A 582 11.31 -14.59 -13.85
N ALA A 583 10.74 -15.02 -14.97
CA ALA A 583 11.46 -15.14 -16.25
C ALA A 583 11.91 -13.77 -16.78
N MET A 584 11.03 -12.76 -16.74
CA MET A 584 11.38 -11.39 -17.13
C MET A 584 12.44 -10.79 -16.18
N GLU A 585 12.31 -11.00 -14.87
CA GLU A 585 13.28 -10.54 -13.89
C GLU A 585 14.65 -11.21 -14.07
N ALA A 586 14.68 -12.51 -14.40
CA ALA A 586 15.90 -13.22 -14.74
C ALA A 586 16.54 -12.66 -16.02
N ALA A 587 15.75 -12.34 -17.05
CA ALA A 587 16.23 -11.69 -18.26
C ALA A 587 16.82 -10.30 -17.98
N ILE A 588 16.14 -9.46 -17.18
CA ILE A 588 16.63 -8.12 -16.78
C ILE A 588 17.99 -8.22 -16.09
N ARG A 589 18.16 -9.15 -15.13
CA ARG A 589 19.43 -9.36 -14.44
C ARG A 589 20.53 -9.82 -15.40
N ARG A 590 20.25 -10.84 -16.21
CA ARG A 590 21.18 -11.35 -17.22
C ARG A 590 21.66 -10.24 -18.16
N VAL A 591 20.74 -9.41 -18.65
CA VAL A 591 21.08 -8.30 -19.55
C VAL A 591 21.92 -7.25 -18.83
N ALA A 592 21.55 -6.83 -17.62
CA ALA A 592 22.30 -5.85 -16.85
C ALA A 592 23.76 -6.30 -16.62
N ASP A 593 23.95 -7.55 -16.23
CA ASP A 593 25.26 -8.11 -15.92
C ASP A 593 26.11 -8.29 -17.18
N ALA A 594 25.57 -8.93 -18.22
CA ALA A 594 26.32 -9.22 -19.44
C ALA A 594 26.62 -7.96 -20.27
N ALA A 595 25.69 -7.02 -20.35
CA ALA A 595 25.91 -5.74 -21.02
C ALA A 595 26.67 -4.73 -20.14
N ALA A 596 26.93 -5.04 -18.87
CA ALA A 596 27.59 -4.18 -17.89
C ALA A 596 26.93 -2.79 -17.75
N LEU A 597 25.60 -2.76 -17.69
CA LEU A 597 24.84 -1.51 -17.61
C LEU A 597 24.98 -0.88 -16.22
N ARG A 598 25.62 0.30 -16.14
CA ARG A 598 25.87 1.01 -14.88
C ARG A 598 25.46 2.46 -14.97
N GLY A 599 24.68 2.93 -14.00
CA GLY A 599 24.34 4.33 -13.84
C GLY A 599 25.49 5.15 -13.29
N GLY A 600 25.44 6.47 -13.50
CA GLY A 600 26.50 7.39 -13.09
C GLY A 600 27.76 7.34 -13.97
N SER A 601 27.89 6.38 -14.88
CA SER A 601 29.07 6.24 -15.75
C SER A 601 29.17 7.32 -16.83
N GLY A 602 28.03 7.94 -17.20
CA GLY A 602 27.93 8.80 -18.38
C GLY A 602 27.89 8.03 -19.70
N GLU A 603 27.98 6.70 -19.65
CA GLU A 603 28.01 5.87 -20.84
C GLU A 603 26.61 5.80 -21.47
N ARG A 604 26.52 6.30 -22.69
CA ARG A 604 25.38 6.14 -23.60
C ARG A 604 25.49 4.84 -24.38
N VAL A 605 24.50 3.97 -24.27
CA VAL A 605 24.41 2.74 -25.05
C VAL A 605 23.22 2.77 -26.00
N ALA A 606 23.33 2.07 -27.13
CA ALA A 606 22.24 1.86 -28.08
C ALA A 606 21.94 0.37 -28.20
N ALA A 607 20.67 0.00 -28.34
CA ALA A 607 20.26 -1.41 -28.42
C ALA A 607 19.20 -1.63 -29.50
N ARG A 608 19.45 -2.59 -30.40
CA ARG A 608 18.51 -3.07 -31.42
C ARG A 608 18.37 -4.59 -31.27
N PHE A 609 17.22 -5.03 -30.79
CA PHE A 609 16.87 -6.46 -30.69
C PHE A 609 15.63 -6.74 -31.53
N ARG A 610 15.68 -7.79 -32.35
CA ARG A 610 14.54 -8.28 -33.16
C ARG A 610 13.54 -9.05 -32.32
N ASP A 611 13.99 -9.69 -31.24
CA ASP A 611 13.09 -10.28 -30.24
C ASP A 611 12.59 -9.19 -29.27
N THR A 612 11.28 -9.05 -29.20
CA THR A 612 10.59 -8.03 -28.39
C THR A 612 10.85 -8.22 -26.90
N ALA A 613 11.00 -9.46 -26.42
CA ALA A 613 11.25 -9.75 -25.01
C ALA A 613 12.68 -9.37 -24.61
N GLU A 614 13.68 -9.64 -25.45
CA GLU A 614 15.06 -9.19 -25.24
C GLU A 614 15.16 -7.65 -25.30
N SER A 615 14.49 -7.02 -26.27
CA SER A 615 14.42 -5.55 -26.37
C SER A 615 13.87 -4.94 -25.08
N LEU A 616 12.77 -5.50 -24.58
CA LEU A 616 12.11 -5.06 -23.36
C LEU A 616 12.96 -5.31 -22.11
N ALA A 617 13.60 -6.48 -22.00
CA ALA A 617 14.51 -6.79 -20.91
C ALA A 617 15.69 -5.80 -20.87
N PHE A 618 16.23 -5.42 -22.03
CA PHE A 618 17.31 -4.43 -22.14
C PHE A 618 16.86 -3.03 -21.70
N ILE A 619 15.69 -2.59 -22.16
CA ILE A 619 15.11 -1.29 -21.78
C ILE A 619 14.89 -1.22 -20.26
N LEU A 620 14.30 -2.26 -19.68
CA LEU A 620 14.05 -2.34 -18.24
C LEU A 620 15.35 -2.43 -17.43
N ALA A 621 16.34 -3.19 -17.91
CA ALA A 621 17.67 -3.29 -17.29
C ALA A 621 18.39 -1.94 -17.28
N ALA A 622 18.39 -1.21 -18.39
CA ALA A 622 19.01 0.11 -18.47
C ALA A 622 18.34 1.11 -17.52
N ARG A 623 17.00 1.20 -17.54
CA ARG A 623 16.25 2.09 -16.64
C ARG A 623 16.52 1.76 -15.17
N ARG A 624 16.48 0.48 -14.78
CA ARG A 624 16.66 0.05 -13.39
C ARG A 624 18.08 0.30 -12.87
N ASN A 625 19.08 0.14 -13.72
CA ASN A 625 20.47 0.38 -13.35
C ASN A 625 20.89 1.84 -13.59
N GLY A 626 19.97 2.71 -14.05
CA GLY A 626 20.25 4.12 -14.32
C GLY A 626 21.23 4.35 -15.48
N ALA A 627 21.33 3.43 -16.44
CA ALA A 627 22.18 3.57 -17.62
C ALA A 627 21.47 4.39 -18.72
N SER A 628 22.24 5.14 -19.50
CA SER A 628 21.69 5.93 -20.62
C SER A 628 21.46 5.05 -21.85
N LEU A 629 20.24 5.04 -22.39
CA LEU A 629 19.83 4.10 -23.44
C LEU A 629 19.15 4.79 -24.63
N LEU A 630 19.61 4.48 -25.84
CA LEU A 630 18.90 4.66 -27.10
C LEU A 630 18.26 3.34 -27.54
N PRO A 631 16.94 3.14 -27.36
CA PRO A 631 16.24 2.00 -27.94
C PRO A 631 16.07 2.19 -29.46
N ILE A 632 16.51 1.22 -30.25
CA ILE A 632 16.45 1.25 -31.72
C ILE A 632 15.38 0.29 -32.23
N HIS A 633 14.56 0.76 -33.16
CA HIS A 633 13.49 -0.03 -33.78
C HIS A 633 14.01 -1.33 -34.42
N PRO A 634 13.35 -2.49 -34.22
CA PRO A 634 13.82 -3.81 -34.68
C PRO A 634 13.97 -3.92 -36.20
N ALA A 635 13.14 -3.20 -36.95
CA ALA A 635 13.19 -3.19 -38.42
C ALA A 635 14.37 -2.40 -39.02
N LEU A 636 15.14 -1.65 -38.20
CA LEU A 636 16.27 -0.88 -38.71
C LEU A 636 17.46 -1.81 -39.03
N PRO A 637 17.99 -1.80 -40.27
CA PRO A 637 19.16 -2.61 -40.63
C PRO A 637 20.40 -2.23 -39.80
N ASP A 638 21.34 -3.17 -39.66
CA ASP A 638 22.52 -3.05 -38.81
C ASP A 638 23.35 -1.79 -39.11
N GLU A 639 23.61 -1.49 -40.39
CA GLU A 639 24.28 -0.25 -40.75
C GLU A 639 23.48 1.01 -40.37
N GLY A 640 22.16 0.94 -40.49
CA GLY A 640 21.27 2.01 -40.05
C GLY A 640 21.36 2.23 -38.54
N ALA A 641 21.38 1.14 -37.76
CA ALA A 641 21.52 1.18 -36.31
C ALA A 641 22.89 1.76 -35.90
N ARG A 642 23.98 1.37 -36.56
CA ARG A 642 25.32 1.95 -36.36
C ARG A 642 25.34 3.45 -36.61
N ARG A 643 24.81 3.89 -37.75
CA ARG A 643 24.72 5.33 -38.08
C ARG A 643 23.89 6.10 -37.06
N LEU A 644 22.78 5.52 -36.60
CA LEU A 644 21.89 6.15 -35.61
C LEU A 644 22.59 6.28 -34.25
N ALA A 645 23.22 5.20 -33.78
CA ALA A 645 23.93 5.17 -32.51
C ALA A 645 25.14 6.12 -32.50
N ALA A 646 25.93 6.16 -33.59
CA ALA A 646 27.02 7.11 -33.74
C ALA A 646 26.52 8.56 -33.72
N ARG A 647 25.43 8.84 -34.44
CA ARG A 647 24.79 10.18 -34.47
C ARG A 647 24.25 10.60 -33.10
N ALA A 648 23.78 9.66 -32.29
CA ALA A 648 23.32 9.91 -30.93
C ALA A 648 24.45 10.06 -29.90
N GLY A 649 25.71 9.85 -30.32
CA GLY A 649 26.87 9.86 -29.43
C GLY A 649 26.89 8.68 -28.47
N CYS A 650 26.39 7.51 -28.89
CA CYS A 650 26.50 6.28 -28.12
C CYS A 650 27.94 5.73 -28.17
N HIS A 651 28.39 5.14 -27.07
CA HIS A 651 29.71 4.55 -26.91
C HIS A 651 29.71 3.07 -27.30
N ARG A 652 28.58 2.39 -27.06
CA ARG A 652 28.38 0.97 -27.39
C ARG A 652 27.05 0.75 -28.08
N LEU A 653 27.02 -0.24 -28.97
CA LEU A 653 25.84 -0.70 -29.69
C LEU A 653 25.66 -2.21 -29.52
N PHE A 654 24.44 -2.62 -29.22
CA PHE A 654 24.06 -4.04 -29.07
C PHE A 654 23.10 -4.41 -30.21
N LEU A 655 23.43 -5.48 -30.95
CA LEU A 655 22.71 -5.94 -32.14
C LEU A 655 22.32 -7.42 -31.99
N ASP A 656 21.12 -7.71 -31.50
CA ASP A 656 20.63 -9.08 -31.20
C ASP A 656 21.48 -9.92 -30.23
N ASP A 657 22.55 -9.36 -29.66
CA ASP A 657 23.40 -10.01 -28.66
C ASP A 657 23.85 -9.04 -27.55
N LEU A 658 24.42 -9.60 -26.48
CA LEU A 658 24.89 -8.86 -25.30
C LEU A 658 26.41 -8.63 -25.28
N ALA A 659 27.15 -9.04 -26.31
CA ALA A 659 28.57 -8.75 -26.40
C ALA A 659 28.77 -7.24 -26.63
N GLY A 660 27.98 -6.70 -27.57
CA GLY A 660 28.02 -5.30 -27.95
C GLY A 660 29.33 -4.89 -28.65
N GLU A 661 29.24 -3.93 -29.55
CA GLU A 661 30.39 -3.35 -30.24
C GLU A 661 30.66 -1.92 -29.75
N THR A 662 31.93 -1.56 -29.60
CA THR A 662 32.35 -0.19 -29.26
C THR A 662 32.31 0.68 -30.51
N LEU A 663 31.68 1.86 -30.41
CA LEU A 663 31.59 2.82 -31.50
C LEU A 663 32.77 3.81 -31.46
N ALA A 664 33.40 4.01 -32.61
CA ALA A 664 34.48 5.00 -32.75
C ALA A 664 33.90 6.42 -32.86
N GLY A 665 34.58 7.39 -32.24
CA GLY A 665 34.26 8.82 -32.39
C GLY A 665 33.26 9.40 -31.38
N ALA A 666 32.82 8.63 -30.38
CA ALA A 666 32.07 9.17 -29.26
C ALA A 666 32.98 10.03 -28.35
N ALA A 667 32.46 11.15 -27.85
CA ALA A 667 33.15 11.92 -26.82
C ALA A 667 33.29 11.10 -25.53
N PRO A 668 34.25 11.43 -24.63
CA PRO A 668 34.36 10.75 -23.35
C PRO A 668 33.04 10.79 -22.55
N PRO A 669 32.65 9.70 -21.87
CA PRO A 669 31.47 9.67 -21.00
C PRO A 669 31.53 10.76 -19.94
N VAL A 670 30.44 11.50 -19.76
CA VAL A 670 30.32 12.52 -18.70
C VAL A 670 29.46 11.93 -17.59
N PRO A 671 30.02 11.66 -16.39
CA PRO A 671 29.28 11.11 -15.27
C PRO A 671 28.04 11.95 -14.93
N GLY A 672 26.92 11.28 -14.70
CA GLY A 672 25.64 11.94 -14.46
C GLY A 672 24.49 10.95 -14.38
N GLU A 673 23.29 11.49 -14.21
CA GLU A 673 22.07 10.68 -14.25
C GLU A 673 21.91 10.01 -15.63
N GLY A 674 21.45 8.75 -15.64
CA GLY A 674 21.12 8.06 -16.88
C GLY A 674 19.97 8.73 -17.64
N GLU A 675 20.02 8.62 -18.96
CA GLU A 675 19.09 9.31 -19.87
C GLU A 675 18.42 8.32 -20.84
N LEU A 676 17.12 8.48 -21.05
CA LEU A 676 16.45 7.90 -22.21
C LEU A 676 16.75 8.78 -23.43
N LEU A 677 17.49 8.21 -24.39
CA LEU A 677 17.87 8.86 -25.63
C LEU A 677 16.85 8.55 -26.71
N GLN A 678 16.42 9.58 -27.46
CA GLN A 678 15.46 9.45 -28.55
C GLN A 678 15.85 10.38 -29.69
N MET A 679 15.52 10.00 -30.92
CA MET A 679 15.78 10.83 -32.09
C MET A 679 14.52 11.63 -32.42
N SER A 680 14.65 12.94 -32.59
CA SER A 680 13.55 13.77 -33.06
C SER A 680 13.21 13.42 -34.51
N SER A 681 11.92 13.45 -34.86
CA SER A 681 11.42 12.98 -36.17
C SER A 681 11.76 13.90 -37.36
N GLY A 682 12.62 14.92 -37.18
CA GLY A 682 13.21 15.67 -38.30
C GLY A 682 12.24 16.40 -39.24
N THR A 683 11.02 16.73 -38.82
CA THR A 683 10.05 17.40 -39.71
C THR A 683 10.47 18.82 -40.11
N THR A 684 11.37 19.45 -39.34
CA THR A 684 11.83 20.84 -39.51
C THR A 684 13.35 20.96 -39.72
N GLY A 685 14.08 19.84 -39.79
CA GLY A 685 15.55 19.82 -39.95
C GLY A 685 16.20 18.43 -39.78
N GLU A 686 17.53 18.38 -39.76
CA GLU A 686 18.33 17.18 -39.46
C GLU A 686 17.95 16.59 -38.07
N PRO A 687 17.60 15.29 -37.95
CA PRO A 687 17.21 14.64 -36.69
C PRO A 687 18.20 14.87 -35.54
N LYS A 688 17.73 15.34 -34.39
CA LYS A 688 18.56 15.60 -33.20
C LYS A 688 18.37 14.50 -32.17
N CYS A 689 19.45 14.17 -31.46
CA CYS A 689 19.37 13.30 -30.28
C CYS A 689 18.84 14.13 -29.10
N ILE A 690 17.70 13.70 -28.57
CA ILE A 690 17.09 14.24 -27.37
C ILE A 690 17.40 13.27 -26.23
N ALA A 691 18.03 13.78 -25.18
CA ALA A 691 18.35 13.01 -23.99
C ALA A 691 17.47 13.50 -22.83
N ARG A 692 16.66 12.60 -22.28
CA ARG A 692 15.78 12.91 -21.13
C ARG A 692 16.24 12.11 -19.91
N PRO A 693 16.59 12.75 -18.79
CA PRO A 693 16.99 12.01 -17.59
C PRO A 693 15.85 11.11 -17.11
N TRP A 694 16.20 9.95 -16.54
CA TRP A 694 15.20 9.00 -16.04
C TRP A 694 14.26 9.62 -14.99
N SER A 695 14.74 10.56 -14.17
CA SER A 695 13.95 11.35 -13.22
C SER A 695 12.87 12.20 -13.89
N ALA A 696 13.16 12.79 -15.05
CA ALA A 696 12.16 13.53 -15.82
C ALA A 696 11.10 12.60 -16.42
N VAL A 697 11.51 11.40 -16.87
CA VAL A 697 10.57 10.37 -17.34
C VAL A 697 9.69 9.87 -16.19
N GLU A 698 10.24 9.71 -14.98
CA GLU A 698 9.46 9.30 -13.79
C GLU A 698 8.43 10.37 -13.41
N ARG A 699 8.82 11.65 -13.37
CA ARG A 699 7.90 12.77 -13.13
C ARG A 699 6.77 12.82 -14.17
N GLU A 700 7.09 12.57 -15.44
CA GLU A 700 6.08 12.45 -16.49
C GLU A 700 5.10 11.31 -16.19
N ILE A 701 5.60 10.10 -15.87
CA ILE A 701 4.76 8.95 -15.56
C ILE A 701 3.83 9.23 -14.37
N GLU A 702 4.35 9.86 -13.30
CA GLU A 702 3.56 10.22 -12.12
C GLU A 702 2.49 11.27 -12.44
N SER A 703 2.86 12.29 -13.21
CA SER A 703 1.92 13.32 -13.65
C SER A 703 0.87 12.76 -14.60
N TYR A 704 1.23 11.81 -15.47
CA TYR A 704 0.32 11.14 -16.39
C TYR A 704 -0.71 10.29 -15.62
N VAL A 705 -0.26 9.47 -14.67
CA VAL A 705 -1.13 8.59 -13.87
C VAL A 705 -2.07 9.40 -12.97
N SER A 706 -1.59 10.50 -12.39
CA SER A 706 -2.40 11.34 -11.50
C SER A 706 -3.45 12.18 -12.25
N ALA A 707 -3.13 12.67 -13.46
CA ALA A 707 -4.02 13.55 -14.21
C ALA A 707 -5.02 12.82 -15.10
N PHE A 708 -4.71 11.59 -15.52
CA PHE A 708 -5.55 10.78 -16.39
C PHE A 708 -5.94 9.50 -15.66
N THR A 709 -7.17 9.41 -15.18
CA THR A 709 -7.65 8.30 -14.30
C THR A 709 -8.70 7.44 -14.98
N GLU A 710 -9.23 7.89 -16.11
CA GLU A 710 -10.29 7.25 -16.89
C GLU A 710 -9.92 5.81 -17.32
N PRO A 711 -8.67 5.49 -17.70
CA PRO A 711 -8.29 4.12 -18.00
C PRO A 711 -7.92 3.27 -16.77
N ASP A 712 -8.17 3.74 -15.54
CA ASP A 712 -7.99 2.90 -14.36
C ASP A 712 -8.94 1.70 -14.43
N GLY A 713 -8.38 0.49 -14.43
CA GLY A 713 -9.17 -0.72 -14.69
C GLY A 713 -8.93 -1.33 -16.07
N MET A 714 -8.44 -0.55 -17.03
CA MET A 714 -8.24 -1.01 -18.40
C MET A 714 -6.87 -1.67 -18.60
N THR A 715 -6.83 -2.68 -19.47
CA THR A 715 -5.60 -3.39 -19.84
C THR A 715 -4.97 -2.70 -21.05
N PRO A 716 -3.72 -2.21 -20.96
CA PRO A 716 -3.06 -1.57 -22.09
C PRO A 716 -2.67 -2.61 -23.14
N VAL A 717 -3.20 -2.42 -24.36
CA VAL A 717 -2.86 -3.20 -25.55
C VAL A 717 -2.01 -2.33 -26.45
N ILE A 718 -0.72 -2.63 -26.56
CA ILE A 718 0.29 -1.82 -27.22
C ILE A 718 0.55 -2.41 -28.60
N ALA A 719 -0.07 -1.80 -29.62
CA ALA A 719 0.10 -2.14 -31.03
C ALA A 719 0.86 -1.02 -31.76
N CYS A 720 1.96 -0.59 -31.16
CA CYS A 720 2.93 0.38 -31.69
C CYS A 720 4.32 0.10 -31.08
N PRO A 721 5.41 0.61 -31.69
CA PRO A 721 6.75 0.24 -31.24
C PRO A 721 7.06 0.66 -29.79
N ILE A 722 7.54 -0.29 -28.98
CA ILE A 722 8.02 -0.06 -27.61
C ILE A 722 9.38 0.64 -27.54
N THR A 723 9.96 0.99 -28.69
CA THR A 723 11.16 1.84 -28.81
C THR A 723 10.81 3.31 -29.04
N HIS A 724 9.52 3.62 -29.22
CA HIS A 724 9.00 4.98 -29.35
C HIS A 724 8.32 5.42 -28.06
N SER A 725 8.39 6.71 -27.69
CA SER A 725 7.87 7.23 -26.39
C SER A 725 6.40 6.89 -26.17
N TYR A 726 5.60 6.90 -27.23
CA TYR A 726 4.17 6.59 -27.15
C TYR A 726 3.90 5.16 -26.68
N GLY A 727 4.55 4.15 -27.28
CA GLY A 727 4.40 2.76 -26.86
C GLY A 727 5.11 2.49 -25.54
N LEU A 728 6.30 3.06 -25.36
CA LEU A 728 7.18 2.83 -24.21
C LEU A 728 6.70 3.51 -22.92
N ILE A 729 6.50 4.82 -22.95
CA ILE A 729 6.17 5.57 -21.74
C ILE A 729 4.66 5.46 -21.49
N CYS A 730 3.85 5.88 -22.46
CA CYS A 730 2.40 6.01 -22.28
C CYS A 730 1.68 4.67 -22.29
N GLY A 731 2.11 3.72 -23.12
CA GLY A 731 1.57 2.36 -23.14
C GLY A 731 2.12 1.49 -22.01
N LEU A 732 3.44 1.26 -22.03
CA LEU A 732 4.09 0.28 -21.16
C LEU A 732 4.33 0.83 -19.74
N PHE A 733 5.11 1.90 -19.56
CA PHE A 733 5.49 2.35 -18.21
C PHE A 733 4.32 2.88 -17.38
N VAL A 734 3.42 3.66 -17.98
CA VAL A 734 2.18 4.10 -17.33
C VAL A 734 1.29 2.90 -16.97
N GLY A 735 1.17 1.92 -17.87
CA GLY A 735 0.44 0.67 -17.61
C GLY A 735 0.99 -0.11 -16.42
N LEU A 736 2.31 -0.28 -16.37
CA LEU A 736 3.01 -0.91 -15.26
C LEU A 736 2.86 -0.11 -13.95
N ARG A 737 2.94 1.23 -14.01
CA ARG A 737 2.74 2.10 -12.84
C ARG A 737 1.32 1.99 -12.26
N ARG A 738 0.30 1.76 -13.11
CA ARG A 738 -1.08 1.47 -12.71
C ARG A 738 -1.28 0.03 -12.21
N GLY A 739 -0.24 -0.81 -12.22
CA GLY A 739 -0.30 -2.21 -11.83
C GLY A 739 -1.10 -3.08 -12.80
N ARG A 740 -1.14 -2.70 -14.08
CA ARG A 740 -1.76 -3.50 -15.15
C ARG A 740 -0.70 -4.35 -15.85
N VAL A 741 -1.13 -5.49 -16.40
CA VAL A 741 -0.32 -6.39 -17.23
C VAL A 741 -0.43 -5.90 -18.68
N PRO A 742 0.62 -5.29 -19.27
CA PRO A 742 0.56 -4.80 -20.63
C PRO A 742 0.63 -5.96 -21.64
N VAL A 743 -0.17 -5.84 -22.71
CA VAL A 743 -0.19 -6.78 -23.83
C VAL A 743 0.45 -6.10 -25.02
N ILE A 744 1.62 -6.56 -25.45
CA ILE A 744 2.35 -6.07 -26.61
C ILE A 744 1.95 -6.92 -27.82
N VAL A 745 1.58 -6.25 -28.92
CA VAL A 745 1.22 -6.89 -30.19
C VAL A 745 2.20 -6.41 -31.25
N ASP A 746 3.08 -7.28 -31.72
CA ASP A 746 4.16 -6.95 -32.67
C ASP A 746 3.74 -7.20 -34.13
N THR A 747 2.57 -7.79 -34.35
CA THR A 747 2.01 -7.99 -35.69
C THR A 747 1.24 -6.76 -36.20
N THR A 748 1.40 -6.46 -37.49
CA THR A 748 0.62 -5.45 -38.22
C THR A 748 -0.74 -5.95 -38.70
N ASN A 749 -1.13 -7.20 -38.37
CA ASN A 749 -2.37 -7.80 -38.85
C ASN A 749 -3.61 -7.26 -38.10
N PRO A 750 -4.51 -6.51 -38.78
CA PRO A 750 -5.66 -5.89 -38.11
C PRO A 750 -6.69 -6.91 -37.60
N LYS A 751 -6.85 -8.06 -38.27
CA LYS A 751 -7.78 -9.12 -37.83
C LYS A 751 -7.29 -9.79 -36.55
N TYR A 752 -5.98 -10.00 -36.44
CA TYR A 752 -5.37 -10.54 -35.21
C TYR A 752 -5.56 -9.57 -34.04
N LEU A 753 -5.33 -8.27 -34.27
CA LEU A 753 -5.50 -7.24 -33.25
C LEU A 753 -6.96 -7.15 -32.76
N LEU A 754 -7.95 -7.17 -33.68
CA LEU A 754 -9.38 -7.25 -33.29
C LEU A 754 -9.67 -8.48 -32.43
N ARG A 755 -9.12 -9.65 -32.78
CA ARG A 755 -9.29 -10.87 -31.98
C ARG A 755 -8.71 -10.69 -30.58
N ARG A 756 -7.48 -10.19 -30.43
CA ARG A 756 -6.86 -9.94 -29.12
C ARG A 756 -7.65 -8.95 -28.29
N LEU A 757 -8.17 -7.88 -28.89
CA LEU A 757 -9.01 -6.90 -28.20
C LEU A 757 -10.30 -7.51 -27.65
N ARG A 758 -10.91 -8.50 -28.35
CA ARG A 758 -12.11 -9.20 -27.88
C ARG A 758 -11.85 -10.20 -26.75
N GLU A 759 -10.63 -10.73 -26.67
CA GLU A 759 -10.22 -11.67 -25.62
C GLU A 759 -9.92 -10.96 -24.29
N ILE A 760 -9.84 -9.63 -24.29
CA ILE A 760 -9.54 -8.80 -23.13
C ILE A 760 -10.82 -8.07 -22.72
N GLU A 761 -11.18 -8.11 -21.44
CA GLU A 761 -12.46 -7.58 -20.94
C GLU A 761 -12.59 -6.06 -21.12
N ARG A 762 -11.52 -5.31 -20.81
CA ARG A 762 -11.50 -3.84 -20.85
C ARG A 762 -10.20 -3.32 -21.48
N PRO A 763 -9.97 -3.52 -22.79
CA PRO A 763 -8.73 -3.12 -23.43
C PRO A 763 -8.71 -1.61 -23.68
N VAL A 764 -7.53 -1.00 -23.53
CA VAL A 764 -7.21 0.31 -24.10
C VAL A 764 -6.11 0.15 -25.13
N LEU A 765 -6.47 0.37 -26.39
CA LEU A 765 -5.58 0.20 -27.53
C LEU A 765 -4.67 1.43 -27.72
N TYR A 766 -3.36 1.21 -27.73
CA TYR A 766 -2.36 2.20 -28.14
C TYR A 766 -1.89 1.86 -29.54
N THR A 767 -2.27 2.66 -30.53
CA THR A 767 -1.88 2.41 -31.93
C THR A 767 -1.84 3.71 -32.75
N ALA A 768 -1.30 3.64 -33.97
CA ALA A 768 -1.27 4.77 -34.88
C ALA A 768 -2.69 5.07 -35.44
N PRO A 769 -3.01 6.35 -35.74
CA PRO A 769 -4.29 6.74 -36.33
C PRO A 769 -4.76 5.89 -37.53
N ALA A 770 -3.85 5.57 -38.46
CA ALA A 770 -4.17 4.79 -39.66
C ALA A 770 -4.59 3.35 -39.35
N MET A 771 -3.96 2.71 -38.36
CA MET A 771 -4.35 1.38 -37.90
C MET A 771 -5.72 1.45 -37.23
N LEU A 772 -5.95 2.42 -36.34
CA LEU A 772 -7.26 2.59 -35.69
C LEU A 772 -8.39 2.83 -36.70
N HIS A 773 -8.15 3.63 -37.75
CA HIS A 773 -9.11 3.82 -38.84
C HIS A 773 -9.41 2.51 -39.59
N THR A 774 -8.36 1.72 -39.87
CA THR A 774 -8.51 0.39 -40.50
C THR A 774 -9.35 -0.56 -39.63
N LEU A 775 -9.10 -0.59 -38.31
CA LEU A 775 -9.89 -1.39 -37.36
C LEU A 775 -11.35 -0.94 -37.33
N ALA A 776 -11.60 0.37 -37.30
CA ALA A 776 -12.95 0.92 -37.30
C ALA A 776 -13.77 0.50 -38.54
N ARG A 777 -13.12 0.38 -39.70
CA ARG A 777 -13.75 -0.09 -40.96
C ARG A 777 -13.98 -1.61 -40.99
N LEU A 778 -13.13 -2.39 -40.30
CA LEU A 778 -13.23 -3.85 -40.27
C LEU A 778 -14.20 -4.37 -39.19
N LEU A 779 -14.61 -3.52 -38.25
CA LEU A 779 -15.59 -3.89 -37.24
C LEU A 779 -16.96 -4.17 -37.87
N PRO A 780 -17.62 -5.29 -37.50
CA PRO A 780 -19.00 -5.55 -37.87
C PRO A 780 -19.94 -4.42 -37.43
N GLU A 781 -21.08 -4.29 -38.10
CA GLU A 781 -22.09 -3.31 -37.76
C GLU A 781 -22.62 -3.56 -36.33
N GLY A 782 -22.70 -2.49 -35.52
CA GLY A 782 -23.10 -2.57 -34.11
C GLY A 782 -21.98 -2.90 -33.11
N GLU A 783 -20.78 -3.26 -33.55
CA GLU A 783 -19.64 -3.48 -32.66
C GLU A 783 -18.79 -2.21 -32.43
N THR A 784 -18.29 -2.05 -31.21
CA THR A 784 -17.40 -0.95 -30.79
C THR A 784 -16.17 -1.48 -30.05
N LEU A 785 -15.01 -0.83 -30.22
CA LEU A 785 -13.87 -1.04 -29.34
C LEU A 785 -14.12 -0.41 -27.97
N HIS A 786 -13.67 -1.06 -26.90
CA HIS A 786 -13.82 -0.53 -25.53
C HIS A 786 -13.12 0.81 -25.36
N ALA A 787 -11.81 0.87 -25.58
CA ALA A 787 -11.06 2.11 -25.50
C ALA A 787 -9.90 2.16 -26.50
N ALA A 788 -9.57 3.36 -26.98
CA ALA A 788 -8.39 3.61 -27.78
C ALA A 788 -7.75 4.94 -27.39
N MET A 789 -6.43 4.96 -27.31
CA MET A 789 -5.62 6.16 -27.20
C MET A 789 -5.06 6.48 -28.60
N VAL A 790 -5.07 7.75 -28.98
CA VAL A 790 -4.36 8.26 -30.17
C VAL A 790 -3.34 9.32 -29.78
N SER A 791 -2.26 9.40 -30.54
CA SER A 791 -1.14 10.32 -30.29
C SER A 791 -0.49 10.74 -31.61
N GLY A 792 0.06 11.96 -31.64
CA GLY A 792 0.82 12.45 -32.80
C GLY A 792 -0.01 13.32 -33.73
N THR A 793 -0.20 12.88 -34.98
CA THR A 793 -0.95 13.65 -36.00
C THR A 793 -2.43 13.75 -35.62
N LEU A 794 -3.02 14.92 -35.79
CA LEU A 794 -4.48 15.08 -35.69
C LEU A 794 -5.20 14.09 -36.62
N LEU A 795 -6.35 13.60 -36.17
CA LEU A 795 -7.23 12.80 -37.00
C LEU A 795 -7.93 13.71 -38.02
N PRO A 796 -7.79 13.46 -39.34
CA PRO A 796 -8.61 14.15 -40.33
C PRO A 796 -10.09 13.99 -40.01
N ALA A 797 -10.92 15.01 -40.30
CA ALA A 797 -12.33 15.01 -39.89
C ALA A 797 -13.12 13.75 -40.30
N PRO A 798 -12.94 13.20 -41.54
CA PRO A 798 -13.64 11.97 -41.92
C PRO A 798 -13.15 10.72 -41.17
N TRP A 799 -11.86 10.66 -40.84
CA TRP A 799 -11.31 9.57 -40.02
C TRP A 799 -11.82 9.66 -38.59
N PHE A 800 -11.87 10.86 -38.02
CA PHE A 800 -12.44 11.10 -36.71
C PHE A 800 -13.91 10.67 -36.65
N ALA A 801 -14.73 11.06 -37.63
CA ALA A 801 -16.12 10.65 -37.72
C ALA A 801 -16.29 9.12 -37.81
N ALA A 802 -15.47 8.46 -38.63
CA ALA A 802 -15.48 7.00 -38.78
C ALA A 802 -15.06 6.27 -37.50
N ILE A 803 -14.10 6.81 -36.74
CA ILE A 803 -13.58 6.19 -35.52
C ILE A 803 -14.47 6.48 -34.31
N ARG A 804 -14.96 7.72 -34.13
CA ARG A 804 -15.64 8.14 -32.90
C ARG A 804 -16.86 7.28 -32.61
N GLY A 805 -17.64 6.93 -33.64
CA GLY A 805 -18.81 6.05 -33.51
C GLY A 805 -18.48 4.57 -33.31
N ARG A 806 -17.22 4.17 -33.41
CA ARG A 806 -16.74 2.78 -33.31
C ARG A 806 -15.86 2.52 -32.08
N VAL A 807 -15.68 3.50 -31.19
CA VAL A 807 -14.88 3.38 -29.96
C VAL A 807 -15.65 4.00 -28.80
N THR A 808 -15.87 3.26 -27.72
CA THR A 808 -16.62 3.77 -26.55
C THR A 808 -15.84 4.90 -25.86
N HIS A 809 -14.59 4.63 -25.48
CA HIS A 809 -13.70 5.60 -24.85
C HIS A 809 -12.55 5.98 -25.80
N LEU A 810 -12.67 7.13 -26.48
CA LEU A 810 -11.62 7.63 -27.37
C LEU A 810 -10.82 8.72 -26.64
N PHE A 811 -9.54 8.46 -26.44
CA PHE A 811 -8.61 9.35 -25.76
C PHE A 811 -7.59 9.92 -26.73
N GLN A 812 -7.09 11.12 -26.45
CA GLN A 812 -5.98 11.72 -27.20
C GLN A 812 -4.90 12.14 -26.22
N GLN A 813 -3.65 11.99 -26.64
CA GLN A 813 -2.53 12.65 -25.98
C GLN A 813 -1.73 13.48 -26.99
N TYR A 814 -1.11 14.54 -26.50
CA TYR A 814 -0.26 15.43 -27.27
C TYR A 814 1.09 15.60 -26.58
N GLY A 815 2.16 15.69 -27.36
CA GLY A 815 3.52 15.74 -26.87
C GLY A 815 4.57 15.85 -27.97
N CYS A 816 5.80 16.15 -27.58
CA CYS A 816 6.97 16.17 -28.47
C CYS A 816 8.14 15.38 -27.85
N SER A 817 9.20 15.15 -28.63
CA SER A 817 10.37 14.38 -28.15
C SER A 817 11.07 15.07 -26.97
N GLU A 818 11.07 16.41 -26.95
CA GLU A 818 11.74 17.26 -25.97
C GLU A 818 11.00 17.29 -24.61
N ALA A 819 9.68 17.44 -24.62
CA ALA A 819 8.87 17.58 -23.40
C ALA A 819 8.18 16.28 -22.96
N GLY A 820 8.18 15.23 -23.79
CA GLY A 820 7.34 14.05 -23.55
C GLY A 820 5.85 14.35 -23.78
N CYS A 821 4.98 13.67 -23.05
CA CYS A 821 3.56 13.97 -23.03
C CYS A 821 3.31 15.34 -22.37
N ILE A 822 2.66 16.23 -23.11
CA ILE A 822 2.34 17.60 -22.70
C ILE A 822 0.91 17.68 -22.20
N ALA A 823 -0.05 17.08 -22.92
CA ALA A 823 -1.48 17.20 -22.63
C ALA A 823 -2.25 15.92 -22.95
N ILE A 824 -3.37 15.70 -22.24
CA ILE A 824 -4.26 14.54 -22.43
C ILE A 824 -5.71 14.99 -22.52
N ASN A 825 -6.44 14.50 -23.52
CA ASN A 825 -7.89 14.60 -23.62
C ASN A 825 -8.53 13.25 -23.20
N PRO A 826 -9.25 13.21 -22.06
CA PRO A 826 -9.90 11.99 -21.58
C PRO A 826 -11.23 11.67 -22.29
N ASP A 827 -11.76 12.54 -23.14
CA ASP A 827 -12.95 12.29 -23.95
C ASP A 827 -12.89 13.09 -25.25
N LEU A 828 -12.24 12.51 -26.27
CA LEU A 828 -12.00 13.18 -27.55
C LEU A 828 -13.32 13.31 -28.33
N ARG A 829 -13.95 14.50 -28.23
CA ARG A 829 -15.19 14.85 -28.97
C ARG A 829 -14.96 15.71 -30.22
N ARG A 830 -13.81 16.38 -30.30
CA ARG A 830 -13.37 17.16 -31.47
C ARG A 830 -11.94 16.79 -31.78
N ALA A 831 -11.59 16.64 -33.06
CA ALA A 831 -10.26 16.21 -33.46
C ALA A 831 -9.15 17.21 -33.06
N ASP A 832 -9.46 18.50 -33.02
CA ASP A 832 -8.53 19.59 -32.71
C ASP A 832 -8.29 19.79 -31.19
N ALA A 833 -9.19 19.28 -30.33
CA ALA A 833 -9.09 19.39 -28.88
C ALA A 833 -8.09 18.35 -28.32
N ILE A 834 -6.81 18.71 -28.31
CA ILE A 834 -5.71 17.77 -28.06
C ILE A 834 -5.46 17.42 -26.59
N GLY A 835 -5.98 18.22 -25.63
CA GLY A 835 -6.04 17.81 -24.23
C GLY A 835 -5.74 18.91 -23.22
N ARG A 836 -5.84 18.57 -21.94
CA ARG A 836 -5.45 19.43 -20.82
C ARG A 836 -3.97 19.21 -20.49
N PRO A 837 -3.17 20.27 -20.30
CA PRO A 837 -1.77 20.13 -19.91
C PRO A 837 -1.58 19.28 -18.65
N LEU A 838 -0.56 18.42 -18.65
CA LEU A 838 -0.20 17.62 -17.50
C LEU A 838 0.36 18.49 -16.36
N PRO A 839 0.06 18.19 -15.08
CA PRO A 839 0.46 19.02 -13.93
C PRO A 839 1.93 19.40 -13.82
N HIS A 840 2.84 18.54 -14.28
CA HIS A 840 4.28 18.81 -14.26
C HIS A 840 4.75 19.83 -15.31
N HIS A 841 3.90 20.18 -16.29
CA HIS A 841 4.20 21.16 -17.34
C HIS A 841 3.47 22.47 -17.10
N ARG A 842 4.13 23.58 -17.44
CA ARG A 842 3.47 24.88 -17.66
C ARG A 842 3.41 25.13 -19.16
N VAL A 843 2.21 25.34 -19.70
CA VAL A 843 2.00 25.49 -21.14
C VAL A 843 1.46 26.89 -21.45
N ARG A 844 2.06 27.53 -22.45
CA ARG A 844 1.58 28.78 -23.05
C ARG A 844 1.17 28.54 -24.49
N ALA A 845 0.06 29.12 -24.90
CA ALA A 845 -0.46 29.08 -26.28
C ALA A 845 -1.26 30.36 -26.57
N GLY A 846 -1.93 30.43 -27.72
CA GLY A 846 -2.84 31.52 -28.07
C GLY A 846 -4.05 31.63 -27.15
N THR A 847 -4.81 32.71 -27.28
CA THR A 847 -5.97 33.02 -26.42
C THR A 847 -7.32 32.64 -27.04
N GLY A 848 -7.33 32.21 -28.30
CA GLY A 848 -8.53 31.74 -29.00
C GLY A 848 -8.26 31.45 -30.46
N ALA A 849 -9.26 30.92 -31.17
CA ALA A 849 -9.16 30.55 -32.58
C ALA A 849 -8.75 31.71 -33.51
N ALA A 850 -9.12 32.95 -33.17
CA ALA A 850 -8.76 34.14 -33.96
C ALA A 850 -7.33 34.64 -33.69
N ALA A 851 -6.67 34.17 -32.63
CA ALA A 851 -5.32 34.57 -32.24
C ALA A 851 -4.51 33.36 -31.73
N PRO A 852 -4.27 32.34 -32.58
CA PRO A 852 -3.43 31.22 -32.20
C PRO A 852 -1.98 31.67 -32.03
N ALA A 853 -1.29 31.05 -31.08
CA ALA A 853 0.14 31.28 -30.88
C ALA A 853 0.86 29.94 -30.74
N GLU A 854 2.19 29.98 -30.80
CA GLU A 854 2.99 28.77 -30.62
C GLU A 854 2.76 28.16 -29.23
N ILE A 855 2.57 26.85 -29.19
CA ILE A 855 2.51 26.05 -27.96
C ILE A 855 3.94 25.95 -27.42
N VAL A 856 4.15 26.54 -26.25
CA VAL A 856 5.45 26.59 -25.57
C VAL A 856 5.30 25.92 -24.21
N VAL A 857 6.19 24.97 -23.93
CA VAL A 857 6.29 24.31 -22.62
C VAL A 857 7.39 24.99 -21.83
N GLU A 858 7.04 25.60 -20.72
CA GLU A 858 7.99 26.21 -19.78
C GLU A 858 8.50 25.14 -18.81
N GLY A 859 9.82 25.04 -18.66
CA GLY A 859 10.45 24.09 -17.75
C GLY A 859 11.78 24.60 -17.19
N GLU A 860 12.32 23.88 -16.19
CA GLU A 860 13.56 24.22 -15.49
C GLU A 860 14.79 24.29 -16.42
N GLY A 861 14.75 23.58 -17.56
CA GLY A 861 15.80 23.59 -18.59
C GLY A 861 15.63 24.65 -19.69
N GLY A 862 14.68 25.59 -19.53
CA GLY A 862 14.31 26.59 -20.53
C GLY A 862 13.00 26.26 -21.28
N ALA A 863 12.55 27.20 -22.10
CA ALA A 863 11.30 27.06 -22.85
C ALA A 863 11.46 26.12 -24.06
N ILE A 864 10.67 25.06 -24.11
CA ILE A 864 10.58 24.14 -25.26
C ILE A 864 9.54 24.69 -26.22
N ARG A 865 10.00 25.08 -27.40
CA ARG A 865 9.18 25.61 -28.49
C ARG A 865 8.78 24.48 -29.43
N THR A 866 7.49 24.14 -29.48
CA THR A 866 7.01 22.96 -30.21
C THR A 866 6.89 23.17 -31.72
N ALA A 867 6.91 24.43 -32.18
CA ALA A 867 6.52 24.86 -33.53
C ALA A 867 5.06 24.50 -33.92
N ASP A 868 4.24 24.06 -32.96
CA ASP A 868 2.82 23.83 -33.15
C ASP A 868 2.04 25.08 -32.72
N LEU A 869 1.11 25.54 -33.55
CA LEU A 869 0.21 26.65 -33.24
C LEU A 869 -1.05 26.10 -32.57
N GLY A 870 -1.48 26.74 -31.50
CA GLY A 870 -2.68 26.39 -30.76
C GLY A 870 -3.18 27.50 -29.86
N TYR A 871 -4.25 27.23 -29.12
CA TYR A 871 -4.79 28.12 -28.11
C TYR A 871 -5.38 27.35 -26.94
N LEU A 872 -5.48 28.01 -25.78
CA LEU A 872 -6.16 27.46 -24.60
C LEU A 872 -7.60 27.98 -24.55
N GLU A 873 -8.57 27.07 -24.43
CA GLU A 873 -9.95 27.42 -24.12
C GLU A 873 -10.08 27.80 -22.62
N PRO A 874 -11.14 28.54 -22.22
CA PRO A 874 -11.32 28.98 -20.83
C PRO A 874 -11.34 27.84 -19.79
N ASP A 875 -11.71 26.63 -20.20
CA ASP A 875 -11.76 25.45 -19.35
C ASP A 875 -10.39 24.75 -19.20
N GLY A 876 -9.36 25.24 -19.89
CA GLY A 876 -8.00 24.68 -19.90
C GLY A 876 -7.75 23.63 -20.99
N MET A 877 -8.69 23.38 -21.90
CA MET A 877 -8.47 22.52 -23.07
C MET A 877 -7.51 23.20 -24.04
N LEU A 878 -6.41 22.51 -24.38
CA LEU A 878 -5.49 22.93 -25.43
C LEU A 878 -6.06 22.47 -26.79
N VAL A 879 -6.16 23.42 -27.72
CA VAL A 879 -6.63 23.18 -29.09
C VAL A 879 -5.47 23.39 -30.06
N PHE A 880 -5.23 22.40 -30.92
CA PHE A 880 -4.24 22.48 -31.99
C PHE A 880 -4.86 23.12 -33.24
N VAL A 881 -4.08 23.97 -33.91
CA VAL A 881 -4.48 24.62 -35.17
C VAL A 881 -3.66 24.09 -36.34
N ALA A 882 -2.34 24.29 -36.33
CA ALA A 882 -1.46 23.89 -37.41
C ALA A 882 0.00 23.84 -36.95
N ARG A 883 0.87 23.25 -37.76
CA ARG A 883 2.31 23.49 -37.59
C ARG A 883 2.69 24.83 -38.21
N LYS A 884 3.52 25.59 -37.50
CA LYS A 884 4.00 26.89 -37.95
C LYS A 884 4.71 26.80 -39.30
N ASP A 885 5.55 25.77 -39.47
CA ASP A 885 6.35 25.57 -40.70
C ASP A 885 5.55 24.96 -41.87
N ASP A 886 4.36 24.39 -41.60
CA ASP A 886 3.47 23.85 -42.64
C ASP A 886 2.45 24.90 -43.11
N THR A 887 2.39 26.08 -42.47
CA THR A 887 1.45 27.14 -42.85
C THR A 887 1.85 27.70 -44.22
N ILE A 888 0.93 27.65 -45.18
CA ILE A 888 1.17 28.09 -46.55
C ILE A 888 0.81 29.58 -46.63
N ASN A 889 1.74 30.43 -47.04
CA ASN A 889 1.51 31.86 -47.13
C ASN A 889 1.16 32.26 -48.57
N VAL A 890 -0.14 32.44 -48.83
CA VAL A 890 -0.64 32.86 -50.14
C VAL A 890 -0.93 34.35 -50.11
N SER A 891 -0.04 35.15 -50.70
CA SER A 891 -0.17 36.62 -50.78
C SER A 891 -0.32 37.33 -49.42
N GLY A 892 0.38 36.85 -48.40
CA GLY A 892 0.32 37.36 -47.03
C GLY A 892 -0.79 36.75 -46.17
N LEU A 893 -1.65 35.90 -46.74
CA LEU A 893 -2.72 35.20 -46.04
C LEU A 893 -2.25 33.79 -45.65
N ASN A 894 -2.41 33.46 -44.37
CA ASN A 894 -2.09 32.13 -43.87
C ASN A 894 -3.17 31.13 -44.30
N VAL A 895 -2.75 30.09 -45.01
CA VAL A 895 -3.55 28.91 -45.32
C VAL A 895 -3.05 27.77 -44.45
N TYR A 896 -3.94 27.20 -43.65
CA TYR A 896 -3.66 26.03 -42.85
C TYR A 896 -3.97 24.76 -43.66
N PRO A 897 -2.98 23.90 -43.97
CA PRO A 897 -3.19 22.73 -44.82
C PRO A 897 -4.33 21.81 -44.37
N GLY A 898 -4.51 21.65 -43.06
CA GLY A 898 -5.57 20.82 -42.49
C GLY A 898 -6.98 21.22 -42.93
N GLU A 899 -7.27 22.52 -43.02
CA GLU A 899 -8.57 23.00 -43.50
C GLU A 899 -8.84 22.61 -44.95
N VAL A 900 -7.79 22.68 -45.78
CA VAL A 900 -7.87 22.26 -47.19
C VAL A 900 -8.04 20.75 -47.29
N GLU A 901 -7.26 20.00 -46.52
CA GLU A 901 -7.30 18.54 -46.45
C GLU A 901 -8.68 18.05 -45.99
N ASP A 902 -9.27 18.64 -44.95
CA ASP A 902 -10.60 18.27 -44.44
C ASP A 902 -11.70 18.52 -45.48
N VAL A 903 -11.67 19.67 -46.19
CA VAL A 903 -12.62 19.95 -47.27
C VAL A 903 -12.48 18.94 -48.40
N VAL A 904 -11.26 18.64 -48.82
CA VAL A 904 -10.98 17.67 -49.89
C VAL A 904 -11.44 16.27 -49.48
N MET A 905 -11.13 15.86 -48.26
CA MET A 905 -11.48 14.54 -47.71
C MET A 905 -12.99 14.36 -47.53
N ALA A 906 -13.76 15.46 -47.49
CA ALA A 906 -15.23 15.42 -47.48
C ALA A 906 -15.86 15.17 -48.87
N LEU A 907 -15.08 15.22 -49.96
CA LEU A 907 -15.56 14.88 -51.29
C LEU A 907 -15.76 13.34 -51.41
N PRO A 908 -16.96 12.86 -51.79
CA PRO A 908 -17.21 11.42 -51.89
C PRO A 908 -16.22 10.70 -52.82
N GLY A 909 -15.67 9.59 -52.33
CA GLY A 909 -14.68 8.77 -53.05
C GLY A 909 -13.22 9.12 -52.76
N VAL A 910 -12.92 10.26 -52.14
CA VAL A 910 -11.56 10.60 -51.68
C VAL A 910 -11.25 9.86 -50.37
N THR A 911 -10.07 9.24 -50.28
CA THR A 911 -9.68 8.36 -49.17
C THR A 911 -8.48 8.85 -48.37
N ASP A 912 -7.63 9.69 -48.96
CA ASP A 912 -6.47 10.32 -48.31
C ASP A 912 -6.12 11.64 -49.00
N ALA A 913 -5.60 12.63 -48.29
CA ALA A 913 -5.22 13.93 -48.84
C ALA A 913 -4.07 14.59 -48.07
N VAL A 914 -3.19 15.29 -48.77
CA VAL A 914 -2.13 16.13 -48.18
C VAL A 914 -1.95 17.41 -48.99
N ALA A 915 -2.10 18.55 -48.32
CA ALA A 915 -1.81 19.87 -48.88
C ALA A 915 -0.41 20.33 -48.47
N PHE A 916 0.30 20.98 -49.39
CA PHE A 916 1.64 21.49 -49.17
C PHE A 916 1.89 22.78 -49.96
N ALA A 917 2.84 23.59 -49.48
CA ALA A 917 3.25 24.81 -50.14
C ALA A 917 4.05 24.51 -51.41
N ARG A 918 3.71 25.22 -52.49
CA ARG A 918 4.54 25.33 -53.69
C ARG A 918 4.93 26.79 -53.90
N PRO A 919 6.22 27.10 -54.12
CA PRO A 919 6.65 28.45 -54.47
C PRO A 919 5.94 28.95 -55.74
N ASP A 920 5.43 30.18 -55.69
CA ASP A 920 4.76 30.86 -56.80
C ASP A 920 5.34 32.27 -56.97
N PRO A 921 5.80 32.66 -58.18
CA PRO A 921 6.44 33.95 -58.41
C PRO A 921 5.59 35.18 -58.05
N PHE A 922 4.26 35.06 -58.01
CA PHE A 922 3.35 36.18 -57.81
C PHE A 922 2.70 36.16 -56.43
N ALA A 923 2.32 34.99 -55.93
CA ALA A 923 1.65 34.81 -54.66
C ALA A 923 2.61 34.50 -53.49
N GLY A 924 3.90 34.34 -53.76
CA GLY A 924 4.89 33.83 -52.80
C GLY A 924 4.80 32.31 -52.71
N GLU A 925 3.68 31.81 -52.20
CA GLU A 925 3.34 30.38 -52.22
C GLU A 925 1.92 30.17 -52.75
N ARG A 926 1.64 28.97 -53.22
CA ARG A 926 0.29 28.49 -53.50
C ARG A 926 0.08 27.09 -52.92
N VAL A 927 -1.19 26.76 -52.72
CA VAL A 927 -1.62 25.44 -52.23
C VAL A 927 -1.54 24.42 -53.37
N THR A 928 -0.77 23.35 -53.16
CA THR A 928 -0.77 22.14 -54.00
C THR A 928 -1.28 20.96 -53.18
N LEU A 929 -2.00 20.06 -53.83
CA LEU A 929 -2.65 18.93 -53.20
C LEU A 929 -2.23 17.61 -53.84
N LEU A 930 -1.92 16.61 -53.02
CA LEU A 930 -1.90 15.21 -53.41
C LEU A 930 -3.05 14.50 -52.72
N PHE A 931 -3.78 13.66 -53.44
CA PHE A 931 -4.90 12.93 -52.88
C PHE A 931 -5.00 11.52 -53.46
N SER A 932 -5.65 10.62 -52.73
CA SER A 932 -6.03 9.28 -53.19
C SER A 932 -7.54 9.17 -53.19
N ALA A 933 -8.09 8.46 -54.17
CA ALA A 933 -9.53 8.25 -54.30
C ALA A 933 -9.82 6.85 -54.88
N GLU A 934 -11.00 6.32 -54.57
CA GLU A 934 -11.46 4.99 -55.04
C GLU A 934 -11.67 4.95 -56.55
N THR A 935 -12.01 6.09 -57.15
CA THR A 935 -12.16 6.26 -58.60
C THR A 935 -11.42 7.53 -59.06
N PRO A 936 -11.05 7.65 -60.35
CA PRO A 936 -10.45 8.86 -60.88
C PRO A 936 -11.36 10.09 -60.68
N VAL A 937 -10.86 11.12 -60.00
CA VAL A 937 -11.57 12.38 -59.77
C VAL A 937 -10.96 13.48 -60.66
N PRO A 938 -11.73 14.05 -61.61
CA PRO A 938 -11.23 15.13 -62.46
C PRO A 938 -10.80 16.36 -61.63
N PRO A 939 -9.66 17.01 -61.93
CA PRO A 939 -9.17 18.16 -61.16
C PRO A 939 -10.18 19.31 -61.03
N ARG A 940 -11.00 19.55 -62.06
CA ARG A 940 -12.07 20.57 -62.02
C ARG A 940 -13.14 20.25 -60.97
N THR A 941 -13.57 18.98 -60.87
CA THR A 941 -14.57 18.55 -59.90
C THR A 941 -14.10 18.81 -58.47
N LEU A 942 -12.83 18.48 -58.19
CA LEU A 942 -12.22 18.72 -56.88
C LEU A 942 -12.10 20.23 -56.59
N GLN A 943 -11.66 21.03 -57.55
CA GLN A 943 -11.57 22.48 -57.37
C GLN A 943 -12.93 23.15 -57.17
N ASP A 944 -13.96 22.73 -57.91
CA ASP A 944 -15.33 23.25 -57.76
C ASP A 944 -15.94 22.86 -56.41
N TRP A 945 -15.60 21.68 -55.89
CA TRP A 945 -15.94 21.28 -54.53
C TRP A 945 -15.26 22.19 -53.50
N CYS A 946 -13.94 22.38 -53.61
CA CYS A 946 -13.18 23.24 -52.71
C CYS A 946 -13.70 24.68 -52.68
N ARG A 947 -14.07 25.27 -53.83
CA ARG A 947 -14.61 26.64 -53.93
C ARG A 947 -15.92 26.86 -53.19
N ARG A 948 -16.67 25.81 -52.84
CA ARG A 948 -17.90 25.93 -52.05
C ARG A 948 -17.63 26.19 -50.58
N TRP A 949 -16.46 25.79 -50.08
CA TRP A 949 -16.15 25.74 -48.65
C TRP A 949 -14.90 26.54 -48.26
N LEU A 950 -14.00 26.77 -49.20
CA LEU A 950 -12.72 27.46 -48.99
C LEU A 950 -12.69 28.83 -49.67
N ALA A 951 -11.97 29.77 -49.06
CA ALA A 951 -11.67 31.05 -49.69
C ALA A 951 -10.78 30.87 -50.92
N GLY A 952 -10.82 31.80 -51.88
CA GLY A 952 -10.13 31.64 -53.17
C GLY A 952 -8.62 31.39 -53.07
N HIS A 953 -7.94 31.91 -52.04
CA HIS A 953 -6.51 31.72 -51.81
C HIS A 953 -6.17 30.35 -51.18
N GLN A 954 -7.15 29.64 -50.61
CA GLN A 954 -7.00 28.31 -50.02
C GLN A 954 -7.25 27.18 -51.03
N VAL A 955 -7.95 27.47 -52.13
CA VAL A 955 -8.29 26.47 -53.15
C VAL A 955 -7.00 25.96 -53.84
N PRO A 956 -6.74 24.64 -53.86
CA PRO A 956 -5.56 24.10 -54.52
C PRO A 956 -5.52 24.48 -56.00
N VAL A 957 -4.43 25.13 -56.42
CA VAL A 957 -4.20 25.45 -57.84
C VAL A 957 -3.93 24.19 -58.66
N GLU A 958 -3.32 23.20 -58.02
CA GLU A 958 -2.98 21.92 -58.62
C GLU A 958 -3.28 20.81 -57.64
N ALA A 959 -3.93 19.75 -58.15
CA ALA A 959 -4.33 18.57 -57.40
C ALA A 959 -3.97 17.33 -58.21
N VAL A 960 -3.18 16.44 -57.63
CA VAL A 960 -2.71 15.22 -58.29
C VAL A 960 -3.23 13.99 -57.55
N GLN A 961 -3.89 13.09 -58.29
CA GLN A 961 -4.35 11.81 -57.75
C GLN A 961 -3.22 10.77 -57.79
N VAL A 962 -2.94 10.14 -56.65
CA VAL A 962 -1.94 9.08 -56.49
C VAL A 962 -2.56 7.82 -55.91
N GLY A 963 -1.95 6.66 -56.18
CA GLY A 963 -2.43 5.37 -55.66
C GLY A 963 -2.39 5.27 -54.13
N ALA A 964 -1.34 5.84 -53.51
CA ALA A 964 -1.22 6.00 -52.06
C ALA A 964 -0.30 7.18 -51.73
N ILE A 965 -0.62 7.93 -50.67
CA ILE A 965 0.23 9.02 -50.20
C ILE A 965 1.47 8.44 -49.48
N PRO A 966 2.70 8.87 -49.84
CA PRO A 966 3.92 8.40 -49.18
C PRO A 966 3.94 8.73 -47.68
N ARG A 967 4.26 7.72 -46.85
CA ARG A 967 4.37 7.83 -45.38
C ARG A 967 5.72 7.32 -44.90
N GLU A 968 6.19 7.88 -43.79
CA GLU A 968 7.38 7.42 -43.08
C GLU A 968 7.12 6.07 -42.36
N ALA A 969 8.17 5.40 -41.89
CA ALA A 969 8.07 4.12 -41.17
C ALA A 969 7.23 4.19 -39.89
N ASN A 970 7.05 5.39 -39.33
CA ASN A 970 6.20 5.67 -38.16
C ASN A 970 4.73 5.97 -38.55
N GLY A 971 4.38 5.91 -39.85
CA GLY A 971 3.05 6.18 -40.40
C GLY A 971 2.72 7.66 -40.67
N LYS A 972 3.61 8.59 -40.32
CA LYS A 972 3.41 10.04 -40.54
C LYS A 972 3.69 10.44 -41.99
N ILE A 973 3.06 11.53 -42.42
CA ILE A 973 3.35 12.16 -43.72
C ILE A 973 4.35 13.30 -43.48
N SER A 974 5.42 13.33 -44.27
CA SER A 974 6.35 14.46 -44.33
C SER A 974 6.00 15.34 -45.52
N ARG A 975 5.33 16.48 -45.29
CA ARG A 975 4.95 17.43 -46.35
C ARG A 975 6.15 17.90 -47.16
N ARG A 976 7.31 18.07 -46.52
CA ARG A 976 8.57 18.42 -47.18
C ARG A 976 9.05 17.33 -48.15
N ALA A 977 9.03 16.07 -47.71
CA ALA A 977 9.43 14.94 -48.56
C ALA A 977 8.46 14.78 -49.74
N VAL A 978 7.16 14.89 -49.47
CA VAL A 978 6.10 14.89 -50.48
C VAL A 978 6.29 16.01 -51.50
N ALA A 979 6.51 17.25 -51.05
CA ALA A 979 6.79 18.39 -51.93
C ALA A 979 8.08 18.22 -52.73
N ALA A 980 9.09 17.54 -52.19
CA ALA A 980 10.33 17.22 -52.91
C ALA A 980 10.12 16.16 -53.99
N GLN A 981 9.39 15.07 -53.68
CA GLN A 981 9.05 14.02 -54.64
C GLN A 981 8.16 14.54 -55.77
N TYR A 982 7.17 15.35 -55.44
CA TYR A 982 6.32 16.03 -56.42
C TYR A 982 7.16 16.90 -57.38
N ARG A 983 8.09 17.71 -56.84
CA ARG A 983 9.01 18.53 -57.66
C ARG A 983 9.97 17.70 -58.51
N ALA A 984 10.35 16.51 -58.04
CA ALA A 984 11.20 15.58 -58.77
C ALA A 984 10.46 14.75 -59.83
N GLY A 985 9.12 14.86 -59.91
CA GLY A 985 8.30 14.05 -60.82
C GLY A 985 8.29 12.56 -60.47
N SER A 986 8.66 12.19 -59.24
CA SER A 986 8.83 10.80 -58.81
C SER A 986 7.56 10.19 -58.21
N LEU A 987 6.39 10.82 -58.42
CA LEU A 987 5.10 10.34 -57.94
C LEU A 987 4.34 9.73 -59.13
N GLU A 988 3.95 8.47 -59.01
CA GLU A 988 3.11 7.80 -60.01
C GLU A 988 1.68 8.35 -59.92
N ALA A 989 1.32 9.20 -60.88
CA ALA A 989 -0.05 9.67 -61.02
C ALA A 989 -0.95 8.53 -61.51
N VAL A 990 -2.14 8.40 -60.92
CA VAL A 990 -3.18 7.50 -61.45
C VAL A 990 -3.78 8.19 -62.68
N ALA A 991 -3.65 7.57 -63.85
CA ALA A 991 -4.13 8.09 -65.12
C ALA A 991 -5.66 8.20 -65.21
#